data_AF-A0A9N8RPM2-F1
#
_entry.id   AF-A0A9N8RPM2-F1
#
_cell.length_a   1.000
_cell.length_b   1.000
_cell.length_c   1.000
_cell.angle_alpha   90.00
_cell.angle_beta   90.00
_cell.angle_gamma   90.00
#
_symmetry.space_group_name_H-M   'P 1'
#
loop_
_entity.id
_entity.type
_entity.pdbx_description
1 polymer ?
#
loop_
_entity_poly.entity_id
_entity_poly.type
_entity_poly.pdbx_seq_one_letter_code
_entity_poly.pdbx_strand_id
1 'polypeptide(L)'
;MNNEIPHADTEKQHLGEQSPESQNLERHGYTQEVKRRFSLWAMVATCVNLMCTWEALSSTLAAGLVSGGPVSLVYGSMTAFLGSICGAMSLAELASSFPTAGGQYHFVAKLSPETARPLLSWLTGYISTLGWISLAGSAPFLAGTQIQGLIVLNYPDYVFERWHGTMLFWAILICSAAICVLCSNTLPLIEKFTLVFHVGFFIIIIITMAVVSPTKHTPEFVFTTFENNSGWTNDAVAWSIGLLSSCYVLIGYDGATHLSEEMDKAETGVPRAMVGSILVNWPLGFAFLLVVLFFMGDVTSALNTPTGFPIIQICYNMTGSVTAATCMVSAITAMAALSTVPLITSAARVMWAFARDGGLPFSHQIAKVDKRREIPTVSILVVTFLLILLGLINIGSTTAFNAILSLAVVSLQFSYLVPIVLLIWRRLCQPETLTWGPWRLGKSGLFVNVIAVIYLAFTCVFLLFPPFRPVSAANMNYASVVLGSALLFGCFYWPFKAKRRLKCDETEPVCIRCGKSGLTCPGYSKPIKWSTKYEVYSVSDSSPNGSSSQHNGILDDSMPLALYCPKDEASSLLAHYYSNICQVVSSYDSPQNPYRSIVSTMMFRSPIIFNSVMAISASHLSQLGSAGTAPISFQTEAISHISKGIAEMDIGWNTNIPYNEEGCFNQIQPLATSTVEDDLLIGIILLGMTSSWYDPSSLGLFHLHGARRLFAIWIAERDLTQMQLPTCCTERLIISSMVYWEVMAACLMDQHLDDLSYLDVFGDQPRVFFSYPCPWTGVGMEALIYLAKCMTLVRNNRSIHRTVCAAGPSSKDPAVLEQASILILGINDMQIPSVAEIQETGDVSTPAHHLEKMAQCHRLVAQLELYRTFPELMCRDAPAELDHLCQHSQRVLALAIKILEITKAIPQDSHTVAIQTLVFLSAGSALSFYSTMNPETIMMWRKYVMERLYKSFQTLKLQTISRAADILKVVWLQMDSIVVESLSCHCPGMHIHWIDVMVDKKLETILG
;
A
#
# COMPACT_ATOMS: atom_id res chain seq x y z
N MET A 1 -3.52 -44.05 36.67
CA MET A 1 -2.55 -42.95 36.80
C MET A 1 -2.07 -42.62 35.41
N ASN A 2 -2.77 -41.69 34.77
CA ASN A 2 -2.44 -41.15 33.45
C ASN A 2 -1.57 -39.92 33.68
N ASN A 3 -0.37 -39.87 33.10
CA ASN A 3 0.42 -38.64 33.04
C ASN A 3 0.43 -38.16 31.59
N GLU A 4 -0.23 -37.03 31.39
CA GLU A 4 -0.41 -36.32 30.14
C GLU A 4 0.90 -35.63 29.70
N ILE A 5 1.08 -35.62 28.38
CA ILE A 5 2.13 -34.92 27.66
C ILE A 5 1.75 -33.43 27.63
N PRO A 6 2.63 -32.48 28.01
CA PRO A 6 2.32 -31.07 27.86
C PRO A 6 2.41 -30.68 26.37
N HIS A 7 1.31 -30.12 25.86
CA HIS A 7 1.25 -29.45 24.57
C HIS A 7 2.25 -28.28 24.56
N ALA A 8 3.27 -28.37 23.70
CA ALA A 8 4.12 -27.24 23.35
C ALA A 8 3.39 -26.40 22.29
N ASP A 9 2.95 -25.22 22.70
CA ASP A 9 2.37 -24.20 21.83
C ASP A 9 3.34 -23.87 20.68
N THR A 10 2.87 -24.11 19.46
CA THR A 10 3.61 -23.78 18.24
C THR A 10 3.47 -22.28 17.97
N GLU A 11 4.27 -21.47 18.66
CA GLU A 11 4.43 -20.05 18.35
C GLU A 11 5.25 -19.94 17.05
N LYS A 12 4.56 -19.75 15.93
CA LYS A 12 5.16 -19.48 14.62
C LYS A 12 6.00 -18.19 14.70
N GLN A 13 7.32 -18.34 14.53
CA GLN A 13 8.23 -17.23 14.27
C GLN A 13 7.90 -16.59 12.91
N HIS A 14 7.21 -15.45 12.93
CA HIS A 14 7.00 -14.59 11.77
C HIS A 14 8.28 -13.78 11.48
N LEU A 15 9.11 -14.26 10.55
CA LEU A 15 10.01 -13.43 9.76
C LEU A 15 9.13 -12.52 8.87
N GLY A 16 9.47 -11.23 8.79
CA GLY A 16 8.57 -10.15 8.36
C GLY A 16 8.06 -10.21 6.91
N GLU A 17 7.01 -10.98 6.67
CA GLU A 17 6.09 -10.75 5.56
C GLU A 17 5.42 -9.38 5.73
N GLN A 18 5.57 -8.46 4.77
CA GLN A 18 4.64 -7.34 4.69
C GLN A 18 3.24 -7.90 4.49
N SER A 19 2.32 -7.56 5.39
CA SER A 19 0.96 -8.09 5.32
C SER A 19 0.32 -7.68 3.98
N PRO A 20 -0.52 -8.54 3.35
CA PRO A 20 -1.23 -8.20 2.11
C PRO A 20 -1.95 -6.85 2.17
N GLU A 21 -2.39 -6.45 3.35
CA GLU A 21 -3.04 -5.17 3.60
C GLU A 21 -2.07 -3.98 3.57
N SER A 22 -0.80 -4.18 3.97
CA SER A 22 0.25 -3.17 3.88
C SER A 22 0.63 -2.91 2.42
N GLN A 23 0.78 -3.97 1.62
CA GLN A 23 0.97 -3.89 0.17
C GLN A 23 -0.20 -3.18 -0.53
N ASN A 24 -1.43 -3.42 -0.06
CA ASN A 24 -2.61 -2.79 -0.64
C ASN A 24 -2.70 -1.28 -0.32
N LEU A 25 -2.29 -0.88 0.89
CA LEU A 25 -2.18 0.54 1.24
C LEU A 25 -1.13 1.24 0.35
N GLU A 26 -0.02 0.56 0.05
CA GLU A 26 1.03 1.05 -0.84
C GLU A 26 0.55 1.23 -2.29
N ARG A 27 -0.32 0.33 -2.81
CA ARG A 27 -0.97 0.51 -4.14
C ARG A 27 -1.78 1.79 -4.24
N HIS A 28 -2.24 2.33 -3.11
CA HIS A 28 -2.96 3.61 -3.06
C HIS A 28 -2.05 4.80 -2.78
N GLY A 29 -0.74 4.61 -2.69
CA GLY A 29 0.26 5.67 -2.51
C GLY A 29 0.52 6.05 -1.05
N TYR A 30 0.26 5.16 -0.10
CA TYR A 30 0.49 5.39 1.34
C TYR A 30 1.29 4.25 1.97
N THR A 31 2.15 4.57 2.93
CA THR A 31 2.88 3.60 3.74
C THR A 31 2.16 3.32 5.05
N GLN A 32 2.31 2.13 5.61
CA GLN A 32 1.72 1.76 6.90
C GLN A 32 2.37 2.53 8.06
N GLU A 33 1.75 3.62 8.52
CA GLU A 33 2.28 4.43 9.66
C GLU A 33 1.66 4.07 11.02
N VAL A 34 0.38 3.67 11.02
CA VAL A 34 -0.40 3.28 12.21
C VAL A 34 -0.45 1.77 12.38
N LYS A 35 -0.64 1.26 13.60
CA LYS A 35 -0.73 -0.19 13.85
C LYS A 35 -2.16 -0.70 13.63
N ARG A 36 -2.28 -1.87 13.00
CA ARG A 36 -3.56 -2.57 12.87
C ARG A 36 -3.99 -3.15 14.21
N ARG A 37 -5.17 -2.73 14.69
CA ARG A 37 -5.71 -3.03 16.02
C ARG A 37 -7.19 -3.40 15.98
N PHE A 38 -7.90 -3.05 14.91
CA PHE A 38 -9.33 -3.26 14.81
C PHE A 38 -9.66 -4.52 14.01
N SER A 39 -10.30 -5.48 14.67
CA SER A 39 -11.05 -6.53 14.00
C SER A 39 -12.41 -6.01 13.53
N LEU A 40 -13.10 -6.77 12.65
CA LEU A 40 -14.45 -6.42 12.20
C LEU A 40 -15.42 -6.14 13.36
N TRP A 41 -15.43 -6.99 14.38
CA TRP A 41 -16.31 -6.82 15.54
C TRP A 41 -15.99 -5.57 16.35
N ALA A 42 -14.70 -5.29 16.57
CA ALA A 42 -14.30 -4.06 17.23
C ALA A 42 -14.69 -2.82 16.41
N MET A 43 -14.55 -2.88 15.07
CA MET A 43 -14.93 -1.79 14.19
C MET A 43 -16.44 -1.54 14.16
N VAL A 44 -17.24 -2.60 14.10
CA VAL A 44 -18.71 -2.51 14.22
C VAL A 44 -19.08 -1.89 15.57
N ALA A 45 -18.50 -2.38 16.68
CA ALA A 45 -18.75 -1.82 18.01
C ALA A 45 -18.39 -0.33 18.07
N THR A 46 -17.23 0.05 17.54
CA THR A 46 -16.76 1.45 17.45
C THR A 46 -17.78 2.31 16.72
N CYS A 47 -18.27 1.88 15.55
CA CYS A 47 -19.24 2.64 14.77
C CYS A 47 -20.62 2.69 15.43
N VAL A 48 -21.05 1.61 16.09
CA VAL A 48 -22.31 1.59 16.84
C VAL A 48 -22.26 2.58 18.00
N ASN A 49 -21.20 2.51 18.81
CA ASN A 49 -20.98 3.42 19.94
C ASN A 49 -20.79 4.86 19.50
N LEU A 50 -20.13 5.10 18.36
CA LEU A 50 -19.93 6.44 17.80
C LEU A 50 -21.26 7.14 17.51
N MET A 51 -22.22 6.43 16.90
CA MET A 51 -23.52 6.99 16.57
C MET A 51 -24.43 7.10 17.81
N CYS A 52 -24.32 6.14 18.74
CA CYS A 52 -25.02 6.16 20.04
C CYS A 52 -26.51 6.53 19.90
N THR A 53 -27.21 5.84 18.99
CA THR A 53 -28.38 6.40 18.29
C THR A 53 -29.54 6.74 19.22
N TRP A 54 -29.88 5.86 20.16
CA TRP A 54 -31.04 6.07 21.04
C TRP A 54 -30.74 7.12 22.12
N GLU A 55 -29.49 7.22 22.57
CA GLU A 55 -29.03 8.26 23.50
C GLU A 55 -28.99 9.62 22.81
N ALA A 56 -28.45 9.68 21.60
CA ALA A 56 -28.44 10.86 20.75
C ALA A 56 -29.86 11.34 20.43
N LEU A 57 -30.79 10.42 20.17
CA LEU A 57 -32.20 10.72 19.94
C LEU A 57 -32.84 11.34 21.18
N SER A 58 -32.58 10.79 22.37
CA SER A 58 -33.11 11.33 23.62
C SER A 58 -32.68 12.78 23.86
N SER A 59 -31.47 13.11 23.42
CA SER A 59 -30.84 14.42 23.59
C SER A 59 -31.35 15.46 22.57
N THR A 60 -31.84 14.99 21.42
CA THR A 60 -32.28 15.84 20.29
C THR A 60 -33.79 15.80 20.05
N LEU A 61 -34.55 15.18 20.95
CA LEU A 61 -35.99 14.95 20.82
C LEU A 61 -36.81 16.24 20.61
N ALA A 62 -36.37 17.35 21.22
CA ALA A 62 -37.06 18.64 21.16
C ALA A 62 -37.29 19.13 19.73
N ALA A 63 -36.28 19.02 18.85
CA ALA A 63 -36.38 19.59 17.50
C ALA A 63 -37.46 18.90 16.65
N GLY A 64 -37.55 17.57 16.72
CA GLY A 64 -38.59 16.80 16.03
C GLY A 64 -39.98 16.96 16.65
N LEU A 65 -40.08 17.04 17.99
CA LEU A 65 -41.36 17.29 18.67
C LEU A 65 -41.94 18.67 18.31
N VAL A 66 -41.10 19.70 18.22
CA VAL A 66 -41.52 21.06 17.85
C VAL A 66 -41.94 21.14 16.38
N SER A 67 -41.20 20.46 15.50
CA SER A 67 -41.32 20.61 14.05
C SER A 67 -41.90 19.36 13.40
N GLY A 68 -43.19 19.11 13.67
CA GLY A 68 -43.99 18.04 13.07
C GLY A 68 -44.37 16.91 14.04
N GLY A 69 -43.98 17.00 15.31
CA GLY A 69 -44.48 16.13 16.39
C GLY A 69 -44.14 14.63 16.23
N PRO A 70 -44.97 13.73 16.76
CA PRO A 70 -44.78 12.28 16.65
C PRO A 70 -44.61 11.78 15.21
N VAL A 71 -45.43 12.29 14.28
CA VAL A 71 -45.36 11.94 12.85
C VAL A 71 -43.99 12.26 12.26
N SER A 72 -43.43 13.44 12.57
CA SER A 72 -42.10 13.81 12.10
C SER A 72 -41.02 12.88 12.63
N LEU A 73 -41.09 12.50 13.90
CA LEU A 73 -40.09 11.61 14.49
C LEU A 73 -40.19 10.18 13.92
N VAL A 74 -41.39 9.61 13.85
CA VAL A 74 -41.60 8.22 13.38
C VAL A 74 -41.23 8.10 11.91
N TYR A 75 -41.91 8.84 11.02
CA TYR A 75 -41.66 8.71 9.58
C TYR A 75 -40.34 9.35 9.19
N GLY A 76 -39.91 10.42 9.88
CA GLY A 76 -38.60 11.00 9.66
C GLY A 76 -37.46 10.04 9.99
N SER A 77 -37.59 9.22 11.04
CA SER A 77 -36.60 8.18 11.34
C SER A 77 -36.56 7.07 10.27
N MET A 78 -37.70 6.73 9.67
CA MET A 78 -37.77 5.76 8.55
C MET A 78 -37.13 6.35 7.28
N THR A 79 -37.41 7.61 6.97
CA THR A 79 -36.79 8.33 5.86
C THR A 79 -35.28 8.44 6.05
N ALA A 80 -34.84 8.80 7.27
CA ALA A 80 -33.42 8.90 7.60
C ALA A 80 -32.73 7.54 7.52
N PHE A 81 -33.37 6.45 7.93
CA PHE A 81 -32.82 5.10 7.76
C PHE A 81 -32.61 4.73 6.30
N LEU A 82 -33.64 4.90 5.46
CA LEU A 82 -33.54 4.59 4.04
C LEU A 82 -32.45 5.43 3.37
N GLY A 83 -32.39 6.72 3.69
CA GLY A 83 -31.37 7.62 3.19
C GLY A 83 -29.96 7.25 3.63
N SER A 84 -29.75 7.06 4.94
CA SER A 84 -28.44 6.73 5.51
C SER A 84 -27.96 5.34 5.12
N ILE A 85 -28.82 4.31 5.01
CA ILE A 85 -28.41 2.98 4.56
C ILE A 85 -28.00 3.00 3.09
N CYS A 86 -28.72 3.74 2.23
CA CYS A 86 -28.31 3.93 0.85
C CYS A 86 -26.98 4.68 0.75
N GLY A 87 -26.83 5.78 1.50
CA GLY A 87 -25.56 6.52 1.58
C GLY A 87 -24.39 5.67 2.07
N ALA A 88 -24.59 4.85 3.10
CA ALA A 88 -23.58 3.95 3.62
C ALA A 88 -23.22 2.86 2.62
N MET A 89 -24.19 2.24 1.94
CA MET A 89 -23.93 1.24 0.91
C MET A 89 -23.15 1.83 -0.28
N SER A 90 -23.48 3.06 -0.71
CA SER A 90 -22.75 3.76 -1.77
C SER A 90 -21.30 4.06 -1.38
N LEU A 91 -21.07 4.60 -0.18
CA LEU A 91 -19.71 4.84 0.31
C LEU A 91 -18.96 3.53 0.61
N ALA A 92 -19.66 2.46 0.97
CA ALA A 92 -19.06 1.15 1.21
C ALA A 92 -18.45 0.54 -0.06
N GLU A 93 -19.05 0.71 -1.25
CA GLU A 93 -18.39 0.31 -2.51
C GLU A 93 -17.08 1.08 -2.75
N LEU A 94 -17.06 2.37 -2.42
CA LEU A 94 -15.86 3.21 -2.54
C LEU A 94 -14.80 2.86 -1.51
N ALA A 95 -15.19 2.67 -0.25
CA ALA A 95 -14.30 2.26 0.83
C ALA A 95 -13.72 0.86 0.61
N SER A 96 -14.45 -0.03 -0.06
CA SER A 96 -13.94 -1.33 -0.48
C SER A 96 -12.87 -1.21 -1.56
N SER A 97 -13.05 -0.27 -2.49
CA SER A 97 -12.14 -0.05 -3.61
C SER A 97 -10.90 0.78 -3.21
N PHE A 98 -11.04 1.64 -2.20
CA PHE A 98 -10.01 2.57 -1.75
C PHE A 98 -9.97 2.64 -0.20
N PRO A 99 -9.55 1.58 0.52
CA PRO A 99 -9.64 1.48 1.99
C PRO A 99 -8.60 2.34 2.74
N THR A 100 -8.65 3.66 2.59
CA THR A 100 -7.70 4.61 3.21
C THR A 100 -8.37 5.52 4.24
N ALA A 101 -7.61 6.00 5.24
CA ALA A 101 -8.14 6.88 6.28
C ALA A 101 -8.68 8.22 5.75
N GLY A 102 -8.27 8.62 4.54
CA GLY A 102 -8.74 9.85 3.89
C GLY A 102 -10.20 9.82 3.42
N GLY A 103 -10.80 8.64 3.29
CA GLY A 103 -12.21 8.47 2.94
C GLY A 103 -12.69 9.34 1.78
N GLN A 104 -13.70 10.19 2.02
CA GLN A 104 -14.41 10.93 0.97
C GLN A 104 -13.50 11.76 0.08
N TYR A 105 -12.51 12.47 0.64
CA TYR A 105 -11.66 13.32 -0.19
C TYR A 105 -10.76 12.49 -1.12
N HIS A 106 -10.35 11.31 -0.66
CA HIS A 106 -9.56 10.39 -1.48
C HIS A 106 -10.45 9.73 -2.53
N PHE A 107 -11.69 9.36 -2.20
CA PHE A 107 -12.67 8.88 -3.18
C PHE A 107 -12.90 9.91 -4.29
N VAL A 108 -13.12 11.17 -3.90
CA VAL A 108 -13.26 12.28 -4.84
C VAL A 108 -12.00 12.45 -5.68
N ALA A 109 -10.82 12.35 -5.09
CA ALA A 109 -9.57 12.44 -5.84
C ALA A 109 -9.44 11.35 -6.92
N LYS A 110 -9.88 10.12 -6.64
CA LYS A 110 -9.86 9.00 -7.59
C LYS A 110 -10.95 9.10 -8.65
N LEU A 111 -12.15 9.57 -8.30
CA LEU A 111 -13.29 9.62 -9.21
C LEU A 111 -13.31 10.87 -10.09
N SER A 112 -12.79 11.99 -9.62
CA SER A 112 -12.90 13.27 -10.32
C SER A 112 -12.09 13.34 -11.63
N PRO A 113 -12.56 14.12 -12.63
CA PRO A 113 -11.77 14.49 -13.79
C PRO A 113 -10.49 15.22 -13.39
N GLU A 114 -9.43 15.09 -14.18
CA GLU A 114 -8.13 15.69 -13.86
C GLU A 114 -8.20 17.21 -13.65
N THR A 115 -9.04 17.94 -14.38
CA THR A 115 -9.16 19.39 -14.24
C THR A 115 -9.76 19.82 -12.91
N ALA A 116 -10.76 19.06 -12.41
CA ALA A 116 -11.50 19.38 -11.19
C ALA A 116 -10.94 18.69 -9.94
N ARG A 117 -10.12 17.64 -10.11
CA ARG A 117 -9.62 16.78 -9.03
C ARG A 117 -9.09 17.53 -7.81
N PRO A 118 -8.17 18.49 -7.94
CA PRO A 118 -7.53 19.12 -6.78
C PRO A 118 -8.50 19.95 -5.96
N LEU A 119 -9.36 20.73 -6.64
CA LEU A 119 -10.35 21.58 -5.99
C LEU A 119 -11.41 20.74 -5.30
N LEU A 120 -11.99 19.75 -6.01
CA LEU A 120 -13.06 18.92 -5.46
C LEU A 120 -12.56 18.05 -4.30
N SER A 121 -11.39 17.44 -4.42
CA SER A 121 -10.83 16.64 -3.31
C SER A 121 -10.51 17.54 -2.12
N TRP A 122 -9.95 18.73 -2.34
CA TRP A 122 -9.59 19.61 -1.24
C TRP A 122 -10.82 20.18 -0.52
N LEU A 123 -11.84 20.64 -1.25
CA LEU A 123 -13.11 21.08 -0.67
C LEU A 123 -13.78 19.96 0.13
N THR A 124 -13.83 18.75 -0.44
CA THR A 124 -14.40 17.57 0.23
C THR A 124 -13.63 17.24 1.51
N GLY A 125 -12.29 17.29 1.47
CA GLY A 125 -11.44 17.04 2.64
C GLY A 125 -11.60 18.07 3.74
N TYR A 126 -11.72 19.36 3.38
CA TYR A 126 -11.93 20.43 4.33
C TYR A 126 -13.31 20.33 5.00
N ILE A 127 -14.37 20.12 4.22
CA ILE A 127 -15.74 19.97 4.72
C ILE A 127 -15.87 18.69 5.57
N SER A 128 -15.27 17.58 5.15
CA SER A 128 -15.27 16.33 5.92
C SER A 128 -14.56 16.53 7.27
N THR A 129 -13.38 17.16 7.28
CA THR A 129 -12.64 17.46 8.51
C THR A 129 -13.46 18.37 9.45
N LEU A 130 -14.07 19.44 8.93
CA LEU A 130 -14.91 20.35 9.70
C LEU A 130 -16.15 19.63 10.28
N GLY A 131 -16.81 18.81 9.46
CA GLY A 131 -17.97 18.02 9.86
C GLY A 131 -17.64 17.05 10.98
N TRP A 132 -16.52 16.33 10.86
CA TRP A 132 -16.06 15.38 11.87
C TRP A 132 -15.62 16.06 13.17
N ILE A 133 -14.93 17.20 13.12
CA ILE A 133 -14.62 17.98 14.33
C ILE A 133 -15.92 18.40 15.01
N SER A 134 -16.87 18.95 14.26
CA SER A 134 -18.15 19.42 14.81
C SER A 134 -18.96 18.27 15.41
N LEU A 135 -18.97 17.11 14.76
CA LEU A 135 -19.62 15.90 15.28
C LEU A 135 -18.91 15.38 16.55
N ALA A 136 -17.59 15.45 16.62
CA ALA A 136 -16.87 15.02 17.82
C ALA A 136 -17.11 15.90 19.05
N GLY A 137 -17.52 17.15 18.84
CA GLY A 137 -17.93 18.06 19.91
C GLY A 137 -19.34 17.81 20.43
N SER A 138 -20.20 17.13 19.67
CA SER A 138 -21.63 17.04 19.99
C SER A 138 -21.91 16.15 21.20
N ALA A 139 -21.40 14.93 21.21
CA ALA A 139 -21.62 13.97 22.30
C ALA A 139 -21.14 14.48 23.68
N PRO A 140 -19.91 15.00 23.85
CA PRO A 140 -19.47 15.52 25.14
C PRO A 140 -20.22 16.78 25.55
N PHE A 141 -20.69 17.59 24.61
CA PHE A 141 -21.50 18.76 24.91
C PHE A 141 -22.88 18.36 25.44
N LEU A 142 -23.55 17.43 24.75
CA LEU A 142 -24.83 16.88 25.19
C LEU A 142 -24.69 16.22 26.56
N ALA A 143 -23.65 15.40 26.76
CA ALA A 143 -23.40 14.77 28.05
C ALA A 143 -23.17 15.82 29.17
N GLY A 144 -22.29 16.81 28.95
CA GLY A 144 -21.99 17.83 29.95
C GLY A 144 -23.20 18.71 30.31
N THR A 145 -24.00 19.08 29.31
CA THR A 145 -25.22 19.88 29.52
C THR A 145 -26.38 19.05 30.07
N GLN A 146 -26.44 17.74 29.80
CA GLN A 146 -27.37 16.82 30.46
C GLN A 146 -27.04 16.64 31.94
N ILE A 147 -25.75 16.57 32.31
CA ILE A 147 -25.33 16.61 33.73
C ILE A 147 -25.85 17.91 34.37
N GLN A 148 -25.71 19.04 33.70
CA GLN A 148 -26.25 20.31 34.19
C GLN A 148 -27.79 20.28 34.34
N GLY A 149 -28.51 19.70 33.37
CA GLY A 149 -29.96 19.51 33.46
C GLY A 149 -30.38 18.62 34.62
N LEU A 150 -29.59 17.59 34.93
CA LEU A 150 -29.78 16.75 36.12
C LEU A 150 -29.53 17.51 37.43
N ILE A 151 -28.55 18.42 37.45
CA ILE A 151 -28.33 19.31 38.61
C ILE A 151 -29.56 20.20 38.83
N VAL A 152 -30.13 20.78 37.77
CA VAL A 152 -31.39 21.57 37.85
C VAL A 152 -32.53 20.74 38.44
N LEU A 153 -32.67 19.48 38.04
CA LEU A 153 -33.71 18.59 38.57
C LEU A 153 -33.50 18.26 40.06
N ASN A 154 -32.26 18.02 40.48
CA ASN A 154 -31.94 17.58 41.84
C ASN A 154 -31.82 18.74 42.85
N TYR A 155 -31.48 19.94 42.38
CA TYR A 155 -31.23 21.11 43.21
C TYR A 155 -32.05 22.30 42.70
N PRO A 156 -33.28 22.51 43.20
CA PRO A 156 -34.17 23.58 42.74
C PRO A 156 -33.59 24.99 42.89
N ASP A 157 -32.70 25.21 43.85
CA ASP A 157 -32.05 26.51 44.11
C ASP A 157 -30.81 26.76 43.24
N TYR A 158 -30.47 25.84 42.32
CA TYR A 158 -29.31 25.97 41.46
C TYR A 158 -29.50 27.07 40.41
N VAL A 159 -28.56 28.03 40.38
CA VAL A 159 -28.54 29.09 39.37
C VAL A 159 -27.90 28.57 38.08
N PHE A 160 -28.71 28.45 37.03
CA PHE A 160 -28.25 27.99 35.73
C PHE A 160 -27.38 29.05 35.04
N GLU A 161 -26.12 28.71 34.78
CA GLU A 161 -25.19 29.51 34.00
C GLU A 161 -24.56 28.66 32.90
N ARG A 162 -24.38 29.22 31.70
CA ARG A 162 -23.91 28.47 30.52
C ARG A 162 -22.47 27.96 30.66
N TRP A 163 -21.65 28.67 31.43
CA TRP A 163 -20.26 28.26 31.65
C TRP A 163 -20.16 27.00 32.51
N HIS A 164 -21.15 26.70 33.38
CA HIS A 164 -21.17 25.46 34.16
C HIS A 164 -21.19 24.22 33.24
N GLY A 165 -22.13 24.16 32.28
CA GLY A 165 -22.20 23.08 31.30
C GLY A 165 -20.98 23.03 30.38
N THR A 166 -20.39 24.19 30.06
CA THR A 166 -19.17 24.28 29.25
C THR A 166 -17.96 23.66 29.96
N MET A 167 -17.82 23.86 31.27
CA MET A 167 -16.76 23.23 32.08
C MET A 167 -16.93 21.71 32.15
N LEU A 168 -18.17 21.22 32.28
CA LEU A 168 -18.48 19.78 32.26
C LEU A 168 -18.16 19.16 30.88
N PHE A 169 -18.52 19.85 29.79
CA PHE A 169 -18.12 19.50 28.44
C PHE A 169 -16.60 19.36 28.30
N TRP A 170 -15.82 20.33 28.80
CA TRP A 170 -14.36 20.26 28.78
C TRP A 170 -13.82 19.10 29.61
N ALA A 171 -14.40 18.83 30.78
CA ALA A 171 -13.98 17.71 31.62
C ALA A 171 -14.16 16.37 30.90
N ILE A 172 -15.33 16.13 30.28
CA ILE A 172 -15.60 14.92 29.51
C ILE A 172 -14.64 14.83 28.32
N LEU A 173 -14.50 15.91 27.57
CA LEU A 173 -13.62 15.99 26.40
C LEU A 173 -12.16 15.66 26.74
N ILE A 174 -11.63 16.21 27.84
CA ILE A 174 -10.25 15.96 28.30
C ILE A 174 -10.10 14.49 28.74
N CYS A 175 -11.07 13.95 29.47
CA CYS A 175 -11.08 12.55 29.87
C CYS A 175 -11.09 11.61 28.66
N SER A 176 -11.96 11.86 27.67
CA SER A 176 -12.03 11.06 26.45
C SER A 176 -10.74 11.16 25.61
N ALA A 177 -10.17 12.36 25.49
CA ALA A 177 -8.86 12.54 24.83
C ALA A 177 -7.73 11.79 25.57
N ALA A 178 -7.74 11.80 26.91
CA ALA A 178 -6.80 11.03 27.71
C ALA A 178 -6.97 9.52 27.47
N ILE A 179 -8.20 9.01 27.36
CA ILE A 179 -8.45 7.60 26.99
C ILE A 179 -7.90 7.30 25.59
N CYS A 180 -8.15 8.16 24.59
CA CYS A 180 -7.63 7.99 23.24
C CYS A 180 -6.09 7.89 23.19
N VAL A 181 -5.39 8.65 24.03
CA VAL A 181 -3.90 8.70 24.04
C VAL A 181 -3.29 7.65 24.95
N LEU A 182 -3.81 7.48 26.17
CA LEU A 182 -3.23 6.60 27.19
C LEU A 182 -3.66 5.15 27.02
N CYS A 183 -4.89 4.91 26.57
CA CYS A 183 -5.47 3.58 26.39
C CYS A 183 -5.48 3.14 24.92
N SER A 184 -4.63 3.72 24.06
CA SER A 184 -4.63 3.49 22.62
C SER A 184 -4.51 2.01 22.19
N ASN A 185 -3.86 1.19 23.01
CA ASN A 185 -3.67 -0.25 22.74
C ASN A 185 -4.90 -1.07 23.12
N THR A 186 -5.73 -0.58 24.05
CA THR A 186 -6.93 -1.26 24.55
C THR A 186 -8.22 -0.67 24.00
N LEU A 187 -8.17 0.38 23.16
CA LEU A 187 -9.32 0.99 22.49
C LEU A 187 -10.29 -0.05 21.88
N PRO A 188 -9.84 -1.04 21.08
CA PRO A 188 -10.75 -2.05 20.53
C PRO A 188 -11.51 -2.86 21.60
N LEU A 189 -10.90 -3.05 22.77
CA LEU A 189 -11.55 -3.74 23.90
C LEU A 189 -12.54 -2.83 24.61
N ILE A 190 -12.18 -1.55 24.82
CA ILE A 190 -13.07 -0.53 25.38
C ILE A 190 -14.34 -0.44 24.54
N GLU A 191 -14.23 -0.36 23.21
CA GLU A 191 -15.39 -0.24 22.32
C GLU A 191 -16.30 -1.48 22.38
N LYS A 192 -15.72 -2.69 22.46
CA LYS A 192 -16.51 -3.92 22.64
C LYS A 192 -17.26 -3.92 23.98
N PHE A 193 -16.64 -3.41 25.04
CA PHE A 193 -17.26 -3.34 26.36
C PHE A 193 -18.36 -2.27 26.42
N THR A 194 -18.10 -1.08 25.87
CA THR A 194 -19.08 0.00 25.72
C THR A 194 -20.31 -0.45 24.93
N LEU A 195 -20.14 -1.30 23.91
CA LEU A 195 -21.28 -1.87 23.16
C LEU A 195 -22.20 -2.71 24.05
N VAL A 196 -21.65 -3.45 25.03
CA VAL A 196 -22.46 -4.21 25.99
C VAL A 196 -23.29 -3.27 26.87
N PHE A 197 -22.73 -2.15 27.32
CA PHE A 197 -23.50 -1.13 28.06
C PHE A 197 -24.54 -0.45 27.19
N HIS A 198 -24.21 -0.12 25.94
CA HIS A 198 -25.14 0.48 25.00
C HIS A 198 -26.42 -0.34 24.87
N VAL A 199 -26.29 -1.66 24.64
CA VAL A 199 -27.42 -2.57 24.51
C VAL A 199 -28.07 -2.87 25.87
N GLY A 200 -27.27 -3.03 26.93
CA GLY A 200 -27.76 -3.32 28.28
C GLY A 200 -28.62 -2.19 28.85
N PHE A 201 -28.14 -0.95 28.77
CA PHE A 201 -28.89 0.22 29.22
C PHE A 201 -30.12 0.50 28.35
N PHE A 202 -30.05 0.24 27.04
CA PHE A 202 -31.22 0.28 26.17
C PHE A 202 -32.35 -0.63 26.67
N ILE A 203 -32.04 -1.91 26.94
CA ILE A 203 -33.02 -2.89 27.44
C ILE A 203 -33.61 -2.44 28.77
N ILE A 204 -32.75 -2.02 29.70
CA ILE A 204 -33.18 -1.55 31.03
C ILE A 204 -34.12 -0.36 30.89
N ILE A 205 -33.74 0.66 30.13
CA ILE A 205 -34.53 1.89 30.00
C ILE A 205 -35.87 1.63 29.31
N ILE A 206 -35.91 0.87 28.22
CA ILE A 206 -37.19 0.56 27.55
C ILE A 206 -38.13 -0.19 28.49
N ILE A 207 -37.64 -1.21 29.19
CA ILE A 207 -38.47 -1.99 30.12
C ILE A 207 -38.96 -1.08 31.26
N THR A 208 -38.08 -0.27 31.84
CA THR A 208 -38.46 0.66 32.92
C THR A 208 -39.53 1.65 32.44
N MET A 209 -39.36 2.27 31.27
CA MET A 209 -40.35 3.21 30.72
C MET A 209 -41.70 2.54 30.47
N ALA A 210 -41.71 1.33 29.89
CA ALA A 210 -42.93 0.61 29.58
C ALA A 210 -43.69 0.10 30.81
N VAL A 211 -42.97 -0.24 31.89
CA VAL A 211 -43.57 -0.80 33.13
C VAL A 211 -43.98 0.28 34.12
N VAL A 212 -43.20 1.36 34.25
CA VAL A 212 -43.41 2.38 35.30
C VAL A 212 -44.34 3.50 34.84
N SER A 213 -44.45 3.77 33.53
CA SER A 213 -45.23 4.92 33.04
C SER A 213 -46.70 4.81 33.43
N PRO A 214 -47.29 5.86 34.05
CA PRO A 214 -48.69 5.87 34.47
C PRO A 214 -49.65 6.10 33.30
N THR A 215 -49.14 6.57 32.16
CA THR A 215 -49.92 6.96 30.99
C THR A 215 -49.38 6.34 29.72
N LYS A 216 -50.28 5.97 28.82
CA LYS A 216 -49.95 5.45 27.50
C LYS A 216 -50.77 6.18 26.44
N HIS A 217 -50.08 6.81 25.48
CA HIS A 217 -50.69 7.46 24.33
C HIS A 217 -51.32 6.44 23.37
N THR A 218 -52.32 6.88 22.61
CA THR A 218 -52.98 6.04 21.60
C THR A 218 -52.09 5.86 20.37
N PRO A 219 -52.26 4.78 19.58
CA PRO A 219 -51.59 4.65 18.29
C PRO A 219 -51.88 5.82 17.34
N GLU A 220 -53.07 6.43 17.44
CA GLU A 220 -53.43 7.63 16.68
C GLU A 220 -52.51 8.81 17.00
N PHE A 221 -52.23 9.05 18.28
CA PHE A 221 -51.25 10.07 18.68
C PHE A 221 -49.88 9.80 18.05
N VAL A 222 -49.38 8.57 18.21
CA VAL A 222 -48.01 8.22 17.77
C VAL A 222 -47.83 8.25 16.26
N PHE A 223 -48.81 7.76 15.49
CA PHE A 223 -48.66 7.54 14.05
C PHE A 223 -49.35 8.58 13.17
N THR A 224 -50.24 9.41 13.70
CA THR A 224 -51.05 10.33 12.85
C THR A 224 -51.05 11.78 13.32
N THR A 225 -50.66 12.07 14.55
CA THR A 225 -50.68 13.44 15.07
C THR A 225 -49.48 14.23 14.58
N PHE A 226 -49.77 15.27 13.81
CA PHE A 226 -48.79 16.23 13.31
C PHE A 226 -48.92 17.54 14.09
N GLU A 227 -47.83 17.98 14.71
CA GLU A 227 -47.79 19.23 15.48
C GLU A 227 -46.76 20.19 14.90
N ASN A 228 -47.19 21.36 14.45
CA ASN A 228 -46.32 22.39 13.92
C ASN A 228 -46.22 23.56 14.88
N ASN A 229 -45.26 23.50 15.80
CA ASN A 229 -44.95 24.55 16.76
C ASN A 229 -43.78 25.44 16.29
N SER A 230 -43.36 25.29 15.03
CA SER A 230 -42.22 26.00 14.44
C SER A 230 -42.57 27.41 13.95
N GLY A 231 -43.86 27.72 13.76
CA GLY A 231 -44.31 28.99 13.16
C GLY A 231 -44.12 29.08 11.64
N TRP A 232 -43.62 28.02 10.99
CA TRP A 232 -43.67 27.90 9.53
C TRP A 232 -45.08 27.60 9.07
N THR A 233 -45.57 28.34 8.08
CA THR A 233 -46.95 28.19 7.56
C THR A 233 -47.16 26.94 6.71
N ASN A 234 -46.09 26.28 6.28
CA ASN A 234 -46.15 25.06 5.47
C ASN A 234 -45.63 23.87 6.29
N ASP A 235 -46.52 22.91 6.52
CA ASP A 235 -46.24 21.72 7.32
C ASP A 235 -45.15 20.83 6.71
N ALA A 236 -45.03 20.77 5.38
CA ALA A 236 -43.94 20.02 4.74
C ALA A 236 -42.57 20.64 5.03
N VAL A 237 -42.50 21.98 5.13
CA VAL A 237 -41.27 22.67 5.52
C VAL A 237 -40.95 22.40 6.99
N ALA A 238 -41.94 22.48 7.87
CA ALA A 238 -41.78 22.15 9.29
C ALA A 238 -41.30 20.71 9.48
N TRP A 239 -41.92 19.74 8.82
CA TRP A 239 -41.49 18.33 8.81
C TRP A 239 -40.06 18.16 8.33
N SER A 240 -39.70 18.84 7.22
CA SER A 240 -38.35 18.76 6.65
C SER A 240 -37.27 19.31 7.59
N ILE A 241 -37.60 20.33 8.39
CA ILE A 241 -36.72 20.87 9.43
C ILE A 241 -36.65 19.90 10.63
N GLY A 242 -37.78 19.30 11.00
CA GLY A 242 -37.88 18.29 12.06
C GLY A 242 -37.08 17.02 11.81
N LEU A 243 -36.77 16.71 10.54
CA LEU A 243 -35.86 15.62 10.16
C LEU A 243 -34.46 15.74 10.79
N LEU A 244 -34.06 16.92 11.29
CA LEU A 244 -32.76 17.12 11.92
C LEU A 244 -32.48 16.08 13.01
N SER A 245 -33.44 15.82 13.90
CA SER A 245 -33.29 14.84 14.98
C SER A 245 -33.02 13.45 14.42
N SER A 246 -33.77 13.04 13.39
CA SER A 246 -33.64 11.72 12.76
C SER A 246 -32.35 11.57 11.94
N CYS A 247 -31.93 12.63 11.25
CA CYS A 247 -30.69 12.62 10.46
C CYS A 247 -29.45 12.59 11.35
N TYR A 248 -29.47 13.36 12.45
CA TYR A 248 -28.36 13.47 13.39
C TYR A 248 -27.98 12.11 13.99
N VAL A 249 -28.96 11.32 14.39
CA VAL A 249 -28.71 10.04 15.09
C VAL A 249 -28.22 8.93 14.17
N LEU A 250 -28.32 9.11 12.85
CA LEU A 250 -27.89 8.12 11.85
C LEU A 250 -26.69 8.58 11.00
N ILE A 251 -25.97 9.62 11.43
CA ILE A 251 -24.79 10.13 10.72
C ILE A 251 -23.48 9.61 11.33
N GLY A 252 -22.37 9.67 10.58
CA GLY A 252 -21.04 9.22 11.05
C GLY A 252 -20.74 7.74 10.76
N TYR A 253 -21.56 7.07 9.96
CA TYR A 253 -21.36 5.67 9.55
C TYR A 253 -20.05 5.45 8.76
N ASP A 254 -19.49 6.50 8.15
CA ASP A 254 -18.18 6.50 7.49
C ASP A 254 -17.00 6.49 8.47
N GLY A 255 -17.24 6.57 9.80
CA GLY A 255 -16.22 6.53 10.83
C GLY A 255 -15.25 5.35 10.71
N ALA A 256 -15.74 4.20 10.21
CA ALA A 256 -14.93 3.02 9.89
C ALA A 256 -13.86 3.30 8.82
N THR A 257 -14.16 4.15 7.85
CA THR A 257 -13.23 4.51 6.76
C THR A 257 -12.00 5.22 7.31
N HIS A 258 -12.18 6.10 8.29
CA HIS A 258 -11.09 6.83 8.91
C HIS A 258 -10.17 5.96 9.78
N LEU A 259 -10.64 4.76 10.13
CA LEU A 259 -9.87 3.74 10.84
C LEU A 259 -9.45 2.56 9.96
N SER A 260 -9.60 2.67 8.63
CA SER A 260 -9.29 1.58 7.70
C SER A 260 -7.82 1.16 7.75
N GLU A 261 -6.91 2.11 7.96
CA GLU A 261 -5.46 1.85 8.06
C GLU A 261 -5.08 1.13 9.37
N GLU A 262 -5.96 1.16 10.39
CA GLU A 262 -5.83 0.45 11.66
C GLU A 262 -6.65 -0.86 11.69
N MET A 263 -7.27 -1.25 10.57
CA MET A 263 -8.17 -2.41 10.48
C MET A 263 -7.56 -3.55 9.66
N ASP A 264 -7.75 -4.79 10.09
CA ASP A 264 -7.40 -5.97 9.28
C ASP A 264 -8.46 -6.23 8.20
N LYS A 265 -8.02 -6.61 6.99
CA LYS A 265 -8.91 -6.85 5.83
C LYS A 265 -9.88 -5.69 5.55
N ALA A 266 -9.39 -4.46 5.60
CA ALA A 266 -10.17 -3.23 5.50
C ALA A 266 -11.13 -3.17 4.28
N GLU A 267 -10.73 -3.70 3.13
CA GLU A 267 -11.55 -3.75 1.89
C GLU A 267 -12.90 -4.45 2.06
N THR A 268 -12.99 -5.41 2.98
CA THR A 268 -14.25 -6.11 3.30
C THR A 268 -14.80 -5.74 4.66
N GLY A 269 -13.91 -5.40 5.58
CA GLY A 269 -14.24 -5.06 6.95
C GLY A 269 -14.92 -3.71 7.10
N VAL A 270 -14.39 -2.67 6.45
CA VAL A 270 -14.95 -1.31 6.50
C VAL A 270 -16.37 -1.28 5.93
N PRO A 271 -16.64 -1.81 4.71
CA PRO A 271 -18.00 -1.88 4.16
C PRO A 271 -19.02 -2.53 5.11
N ARG A 272 -18.64 -3.67 5.72
CA ARG A 272 -19.48 -4.40 6.66
C ARG A 272 -19.73 -3.62 7.94
N ALA A 273 -18.74 -2.89 8.45
CA ALA A 273 -18.89 -2.06 9.62
C ALA A 273 -19.83 -0.86 9.38
N MET A 274 -19.69 -0.19 8.22
CA MET A 274 -20.54 0.94 7.84
C MET A 274 -22.02 0.52 7.79
N VAL A 275 -22.34 -0.50 6.99
CA VAL A 275 -23.72 -0.99 6.81
C VAL A 275 -24.24 -1.64 8.10
N GLY A 276 -23.41 -2.48 8.74
CA GLY A 276 -23.77 -3.18 9.96
C GLY A 276 -24.09 -2.25 11.13
N SER A 277 -23.35 -1.14 11.26
CA SER A 277 -23.62 -0.17 12.34
C SER A 277 -25.01 0.44 12.22
N ILE A 278 -25.46 0.83 11.02
CA ILE A 278 -26.82 1.36 10.79
C ILE A 278 -27.88 0.29 11.06
N LEU A 279 -27.65 -0.95 10.62
CA LEU A 279 -28.58 -2.05 10.82
C LEU A 279 -28.74 -2.43 12.30
N VAL A 280 -27.75 -2.18 13.14
CA VAL A 280 -27.85 -2.33 14.60
C VAL A 280 -28.51 -1.10 15.23
N ASN A 281 -28.06 0.08 14.86
CA ASN A 281 -28.46 1.34 15.49
C ASN A 281 -29.90 1.74 15.22
N TRP A 282 -30.38 1.59 13.98
CA TRP A 282 -31.73 2.04 13.63
C TRP A 282 -32.82 1.27 14.37
N PRO A 283 -32.82 -0.08 14.45
CA PRO A 283 -33.82 -0.80 15.23
C PRO A 283 -33.84 -0.41 16.71
N LEU A 284 -32.67 -0.20 17.32
CA LEU A 284 -32.56 0.27 18.71
C LEU A 284 -33.15 1.68 18.85
N GLY A 285 -32.69 2.62 18.03
CA GLY A 285 -33.19 4.01 18.04
C GLY A 285 -34.71 4.10 17.77
N PHE A 286 -35.21 3.32 16.81
CA PHE A 286 -36.63 3.30 16.45
C PHE A 286 -37.50 2.69 17.54
N ALA A 287 -37.07 1.59 18.15
CA ALA A 287 -37.77 0.99 19.28
C ALA A 287 -37.81 1.94 20.48
N PHE A 288 -36.68 2.58 20.81
CA PHE A 288 -36.62 3.60 21.87
C PHE A 288 -37.55 4.77 21.55
N LEU A 289 -37.54 5.27 20.32
CA LEU A 289 -38.43 6.34 19.87
C LEU A 289 -39.90 6.00 20.11
N LEU A 290 -40.34 4.82 19.68
CA LEU A 290 -41.74 4.40 19.86
C LEU A 290 -42.09 4.32 21.35
N VAL A 291 -41.23 3.76 22.18
CA VAL A 291 -41.44 3.68 23.64
C VAL A 291 -41.55 5.08 24.24
N VAL A 292 -40.66 6.00 23.88
CA VAL A 292 -40.75 7.40 24.32
C VAL A 292 -42.09 7.99 23.89
N LEU A 293 -42.48 7.91 22.61
CA LEU A 293 -43.73 8.51 22.13
C LEU A 293 -44.97 7.89 22.76
N PHE A 294 -44.98 6.58 23.04
CA PHE A 294 -46.10 5.93 23.71
C PHE A 294 -46.21 6.31 25.18
N PHE A 295 -45.09 6.58 25.86
CA PHE A 295 -45.07 6.72 27.32
C PHE A 295 -44.67 8.11 27.82
N MET A 296 -44.31 9.07 26.96
CA MET A 296 -43.71 10.36 27.35
C MET A 296 -44.57 11.25 28.26
N GLY A 297 -45.89 11.01 28.33
CA GLY A 297 -46.82 11.87 29.05
C GLY A 297 -47.06 13.18 28.30
N ASP A 298 -47.21 14.28 29.04
CA ASP A 298 -47.51 15.60 28.47
C ASP A 298 -46.34 16.19 27.68
N VAL A 299 -46.55 16.42 26.38
CA VAL A 299 -45.55 16.95 25.45
C VAL A 299 -45.15 18.37 25.84
N THR A 300 -46.10 19.20 26.29
CA THR A 300 -45.88 20.61 26.61
C THR A 300 -44.97 20.76 27.83
N SER A 301 -45.22 19.98 28.89
CA SER A 301 -44.36 19.87 30.08
C SER A 301 -42.94 19.45 29.69
N ALA A 302 -42.80 18.45 28.82
CA ALA A 302 -41.50 17.98 28.36
C ALA A 302 -40.73 19.04 27.56
N LEU A 303 -41.40 19.82 26.69
CA LEU A 303 -40.76 20.87 25.89
C LEU A 303 -40.40 22.13 26.69
N ASN A 304 -41.19 22.47 27.71
CA ASN A 304 -41.00 23.68 28.52
C ASN A 304 -40.19 23.45 29.80
N THR A 305 -39.55 22.29 29.94
CA THR A 305 -38.79 21.94 31.15
C THR A 305 -37.60 22.89 31.40
N PRO A 306 -37.38 23.33 32.66
CA PRO A 306 -36.20 24.14 32.99
C PRO A 306 -34.89 23.36 32.88
N THR A 307 -34.95 22.02 32.78
CA THR A 307 -33.77 21.16 32.62
C THR A 307 -33.12 21.28 31.24
N GLY A 308 -33.83 21.86 30.26
CA GLY A 308 -33.38 22.04 28.88
C GLY A 308 -33.42 20.77 28.01
N PHE A 309 -33.70 19.60 28.58
CA PHE A 309 -33.77 18.32 27.86
C PHE A 309 -35.10 17.61 28.13
N PRO A 310 -35.97 17.43 27.12
CA PRO A 310 -37.26 16.77 27.30
C PRO A 310 -37.18 15.40 27.96
N ILE A 311 -36.15 14.61 27.65
CA ILE A 311 -35.98 13.27 28.23
C ILE A 311 -35.88 13.28 29.76
N ILE A 312 -35.25 14.31 30.35
CA ILE A 312 -35.12 14.43 31.81
C ILE A 312 -36.50 14.58 32.44
N GLN A 313 -37.30 15.50 31.89
CA GLN A 313 -38.66 15.75 32.35
C GLN A 313 -39.56 14.54 32.12
N ILE A 314 -39.41 13.87 30.98
CA ILE A 314 -40.17 12.67 30.63
C ILE A 314 -39.91 11.55 31.66
N CYS A 315 -38.63 11.26 31.97
CA CYS A 315 -38.28 10.26 32.98
C CYS A 315 -38.82 10.64 34.37
N TYR A 316 -38.79 11.93 34.74
CA TYR A 316 -39.37 12.39 36.00
C TYR A 316 -40.89 12.23 36.03
N ASN A 317 -41.59 12.66 34.98
CA ASN A 317 -43.04 12.55 34.87
C ASN A 317 -43.53 11.10 34.90
N MET A 318 -42.78 10.17 34.29
CA MET A 318 -43.10 8.74 34.33
C MET A 318 -42.88 8.12 35.71
N THR A 319 -41.75 8.42 36.35
CA THR A 319 -41.35 7.73 37.58
C THR A 319 -41.90 8.38 38.85
N GLY A 320 -42.27 9.67 38.78
CA GLY A 320 -42.63 10.48 39.95
C GLY A 320 -41.48 10.68 40.96
N SER A 321 -40.26 10.27 40.62
CA SER A 321 -39.11 10.23 41.53
C SER A 321 -37.88 10.85 40.89
N VAL A 322 -37.35 11.90 41.54
CA VAL A 322 -36.10 12.58 41.11
C VAL A 322 -34.94 11.59 41.04
N THR A 323 -34.81 10.70 42.04
CA THR A 323 -33.72 9.71 42.08
C THR A 323 -33.81 8.70 40.94
N ALA A 324 -35.01 8.19 40.65
CA ALA A 324 -35.21 7.22 39.57
C ALA A 324 -34.94 7.86 38.20
N ALA A 325 -35.50 9.05 37.96
CA ALA A 325 -35.24 9.82 36.74
C ALA A 325 -33.75 10.13 36.55
N THR A 326 -33.07 10.53 37.63
CA THR A 326 -31.62 10.81 37.62
C THR A 326 -30.82 9.57 37.27
N CYS A 327 -31.15 8.40 37.84
CA CYS A 327 -30.47 7.14 37.53
C CYS A 327 -30.63 6.76 36.04
N MET A 328 -31.85 6.83 35.51
CA MET A 328 -32.13 6.53 34.09
C MET A 328 -31.35 7.44 33.14
N VAL A 329 -31.41 8.76 33.36
CA VAL A 329 -30.72 9.71 32.50
C VAL A 329 -29.21 9.67 32.69
N SER A 330 -28.71 9.33 33.88
CA SER A 330 -27.28 9.15 34.11
C SER A 330 -26.71 8.01 33.25
N ALA A 331 -27.48 6.94 33.00
CA ALA A 331 -27.08 5.89 32.08
C ALA A 331 -26.97 6.40 30.62
N ILE A 332 -27.93 7.20 30.17
CA ILE A 332 -27.90 7.87 28.85
C ILE A 332 -26.68 8.79 28.74
N THR A 333 -26.47 9.61 29.77
CA THR A 333 -25.40 10.60 29.84
C THR A 333 -24.02 9.93 29.86
N ALA A 334 -23.87 8.82 30.59
CA ALA A 334 -22.65 8.03 30.62
C ALA A 334 -22.31 7.45 29.24
N MET A 335 -23.31 6.96 28.50
CA MET A 335 -23.11 6.48 27.14
C MET A 335 -22.72 7.61 26.18
N ALA A 336 -23.34 8.79 26.28
CA ALA A 336 -22.94 9.97 25.51
C ALA A 336 -21.49 10.43 25.85
N ALA A 337 -21.06 10.30 27.10
CA ALA A 337 -19.67 10.56 27.47
C ALA A 337 -18.71 9.51 26.88
N LEU A 338 -19.10 8.23 26.87
CA LEU A 338 -18.28 7.14 26.30
C LEU A 338 -18.20 7.22 24.76
N SER A 339 -19.27 7.60 24.06
CA SER A 339 -19.28 7.77 22.60
C SER A 339 -18.38 8.90 22.11
N THR A 340 -17.97 9.81 23.01
CA THR A 340 -16.97 10.84 22.73
C THR A 340 -15.61 10.22 22.34
N VAL A 341 -15.25 9.05 22.88
CA VAL A 341 -13.98 8.37 22.59
C VAL A 341 -13.85 7.96 21.12
N PRO A 342 -14.78 7.19 20.52
CA PRO A 342 -14.70 6.84 19.11
C PRO A 342 -14.88 8.06 18.19
N LEU A 343 -15.65 9.07 18.61
CA LEU A 343 -15.82 10.32 17.86
C LEU A 343 -14.52 11.13 17.71
N ILE A 344 -13.81 11.38 18.83
CA ILE A 344 -12.48 12.05 18.80
C ILE A 344 -11.51 11.21 18.00
N THR A 345 -11.56 9.89 18.18
CA THR A 345 -10.70 8.95 17.47
C THR A 345 -10.86 9.12 15.96
N SER A 346 -12.07 9.02 15.41
CA SER A 346 -12.33 9.19 13.97
C SER A 346 -12.01 10.60 13.48
N ALA A 347 -12.41 11.65 14.20
CA ALA A 347 -12.12 13.04 13.80
C ALA A 347 -10.61 13.33 13.73
N ALA A 348 -9.84 12.81 14.67
CA ALA A 348 -8.38 12.93 14.65
C ALA A 348 -7.75 12.20 13.47
N ARG A 349 -8.29 11.04 13.02
CA ARG A 349 -7.76 10.33 11.84
C ARG A 349 -8.09 11.04 10.53
N VAL A 350 -9.29 11.63 10.42
CA VAL A 350 -9.66 12.47 9.27
C VAL A 350 -8.69 13.65 9.16
N MET A 351 -8.50 14.36 10.27
CA MET A 351 -7.58 15.50 10.35
C MET A 351 -6.15 15.09 10.01
N TRP A 352 -5.68 13.97 10.58
CA TRP A 352 -4.35 13.43 10.32
C TRP A 352 -4.15 13.08 8.85
N ALA A 353 -5.08 12.33 8.24
CA ALA A 353 -4.98 11.92 6.84
C ALA A 353 -4.98 13.15 5.91
N PHE A 354 -5.87 14.11 6.15
CA PHE A 354 -5.91 15.34 5.37
C PHE A 354 -4.66 16.21 5.59
N ALA A 355 -4.10 16.25 6.81
CA ALA A 355 -2.82 16.90 7.07
C ALA A 355 -1.65 16.19 6.37
N ARG A 356 -1.63 14.85 6.33
CA ARG A 356 -0.61 14.04 5.66
C ARG A 356 -0.50 14.41 4.19
N ASP A 357 -1.63 14.63 3.52
CA ASP A 357 -1.68 15.08 2.13
C ASP A 357 -1.52 16.61 1.96
N GLY A 358 -1.18 17.32 3.02
CA GLY A 358 -0.98 18.77 2.96
C GLY A 358 -2.30 19.51 2.71
N GLY A 359 -3.40 19.11 3.34
CA GLY A 359 -4.71 19.77 3.29
C GLY A 359 -4.84 20.97 4.25
N LEU A 360 -4.20 20.90 5.42
CA LEU A 360 -4.36 21.87 6.53
C LEU A 360 -3.15 22.82 6.72
N PRO A 361 -3.32 23.99 7.37
CA PRO A 361 -2.18 24.76 7.90
C PRO A 361 -1.40 23.94 8.93
N PHE A 362 -0.09 24.17 9.05
CA PHE A 362 0.79 23.39 9.94
C PHE A 362 0.73 21.87 9.71
N SER A 363 0.49 21.46 8.46
CA SER A 363 0.25 20.07 8.09
C SER A 363 1.36 19.11 8.52
N HIS A 364 2.62 19.55 8.46
CA HIS A 364 3.77 18.73 8.87
C HIS A 364 3.74 18.35 10.36
N GLN A 365 3.26 19.24 11.22
CA GLN A 365 3.12 19.00 12.65
C GLN A 365 1.91 18.10 12.94
N ILE A 366 0.76 18.42 12.32
CA ILE A 366 -0.51 17.71 12.54
C ILE A 366 -0.43 16.26 12.04
N ALA A 367 0.25 16.02 10.92
CA ALA A 367 0.42 14.69 10.33
C ALA A 367 1.37 13.75 11.10
N LYS A 368 2.06 14.23 12.15
CA LYS A 368 3.05 13.43 12.87
C LYS A 368 2.40 12.30 13.68
N VAL A 369 2.83 11.07 13.43
CA VAL A 369 2.47 9.88 14.21
C VAL A 369 3.47 9.68 15.37
N ASP A 370 2.97 9.41 16.57
CA ASP A 370 3.78 9.05 17.75
C ASP A 370 4.38 7.66 17.54
N LYS A 371 5.70 7.54 17.51
CA LYS A 371 6.40 6.26 17.28
C LYS A 371 6.18 5.23 18.40
N ARG A 372 5.94 5.68 19.65
CA ARG A 372 5.76 4.77 20.80
C ARG A 372 4.34 4.20 20.84
N ARG A 373 3.35 5.03 20.52
CA ARG A 373 1.93 4.67 20.59
C ARG A 373 1.30 4.31 19.25
N GLU A 374 2.00 4.63 18.15
CA GLU A 374 1.60 4.39 16.75
C GLU A 374 0.23 4.99 16.39
N ILE A 375 -0.06 6.16 16.95
CA ILE A 375 -1.28 6.94 16.72
C ILE A 375 -0.93 8.41 16.46
N PRO A 376 -1.79 9.18 15.76
CA PRO A 376 -1.55 10.60 15.49
C PRO A 376 -1.89 11.48 16.70
N THR A 377 -1.09 11.39 17.76
CA THR A 377 -1.31 12.10 19.04
C THR A 377 -1.46 13.62 18.84
N VAL A 378 -0.70 14.23 17.92
CA VAL A 378 -0.81 15.67 17.64
C VAL A 378 -2.19 16.01 17.07
N SER A 379 -2.72 15.20 16.16
CA SER A 379 -4.07 15.41 15.61
C SER A 379 -5.15 15.27 16.69
N ILE A 380 -5.01 14.31 17.60
CA ILE A 380 -5.94 14.17 18.75
C ILE A 380 -5.94 15.45 19.59
N LEU A 381 -4.76 15.94 19.98
CA LEU A 381 -4.64 17.15 20.80
C LEU A 381 -5.16 18.40 20.08
N VAL A 382 -4.92 18.53 18.77
CA VAL A 382 -5.44 19.65 17.97
C VAL A 382 -6.95 19.60 17.87
N VAL A 383 -7.55 18.44 17.60
CA VAL A 383 -9.01 18.27 17.60
C VAL A 383 -9.59 18.65 18.96
N THR A 384 -9.02 18.13 20.05
CA THR A 384 -9.44 18.46 21.42
C THR A 384 -9.32 19.96 21.71
N PHE A 385 -8.23 20.60 21.32
CA PHE A 385 -8.03 22.04 21.50
C PHE A 385 -9.06 22.87 20.73
N LEU A 386 -9.31 22.53 19.46
CA LEU A 386 -10.34 23.19 18.65
C LEU A 386 -11.73 23.02 19.28
N LEU A 387 -12.04 21.84 19.81
CA LEU A 387 -13.29 21.58 20.52
C LEU A 387 -13.43 22.40 21.82
N ILE A 388 -12.34 22.58 22.58
CA ILE A 388 -12.32 23.48 23.75
C ILE A 388 -12.67 24.91 23.33
N LEU A 389 -12.06 25.41 22.24
CA LEU A 389 -12.37 26.74 21.69
C LEU A 389 -13.82 26.85 21.21
N LEU A 390 -14.35 25.80 20.57
CA LEU A 390 -15.76 25.74 20.19
C LEU A 390 -16.68 25.84 21.40
N GLY A 391 -16.31 25.22 22.53
CA GLY A 391 -17.07 25.32 23.78
C GLY A 391 -17.21 26.75 24.31
N LEU A 392 -16.23 27.63 24.08
CA LEU A 392 -16.30 29.03 24.50
C LEU A 392 -17.49 29.78 23.88
N ILE A 393 -17.92 29.37 22.68
CA ILE A 393 -19.07 29.98 21.99
C ILE A 393 -20.34 29.82 22.83
N ASN A 394 -20.50 28.69 23.51
CA ASN A 394 -21.67 28.41 24.33
C ASN A 394 -21.83 29.40 25.51
N ILE A 395 -20.73 29.95 26.04
CA ILE A 395 -20.77 30.97 27.10
C ILE A 395 -21.50 32.22 26.58
N GLY A 396 -21.18 32.66 25.37
CA GLY A 396 -21.81 33.82 24.73
C GLY A 396 -23.22 33.54 24.19
N SER A 397 -23.41 32.39 23.53
CA SER A 397 -24.69 32.03 22.89
C SER A 397 -24.83 30.53 22.68
N THR A 398 -25.87 29.95 23.29
CA THR A 398 -26.29 28.56 23.04
C THR A 398 -26.77 28.36 21.60
N THR A 399 -27.41 29.37 21.00
CA THR A 399 -27.84 29.34 19.60
C THR A 399 -26.65 29.22 18.65
N ALA A 400 -25.58 29.98 18.89
CA ALA A 400 -24.38 29.93 18.07
C ALA A 400 -23.68 28.57 18.18
N PHE A 401 -23.71 27.94 19.36
CA PHE A 401 -23.18 26.59 19.54
C PHE A 401 -24.07 25.52 18.88
N ASN A 402 -25.39 25.58 19.05
CA ASN A 402 -26.32 24.63 18.41
C ASN A 402 -26.24 24.68 16.87
N ALA A 403 -25.91 25.83 16.29
CA ALA A 403 -25.63 25.94 14.86
C ALA A 403 -24.41 25.11 14.42
N ILE A 404 -23.45 24.85 15.30
CA ILE A 404 -22.29 23.98 15.03
C ILE A 404 -22.72 22.51 15.00
N LEU A 405 -23.71 22.11 15.82
CA LEU A 405 -24.29 20.77 15.76
C LEU A 405 -25.03 20.56 14.43
N SER A 406 -25.83 21.54 14.00
CA SER A 406 -26.47 21.52 12.67
C SER A 406 -25.43 21.51 11.54
N LEU A 407 -24.33 22.25 11.70
CA LEU A 407 -23.20 22.22 10.77
C LEU A 407 -22.55 20.84 10.67
N ALA A 408 -22.41 20.11 11.79
CA ALA A 408 -21.86 18.75 11.79
C ALA A 408 -22.63 17.84 10.82
N VAL A 409 -23.96 17.87 10.92
CA VAL A 409 -24.85 17.06 10.07
C VAL A 409 -24.72 17.46 8.60
N VAL A 410 -24.88 18.75 8.30
CA VAL A 410 -24.90 19.23 6.91
C VAL A 410 -23.53 19.07 6.25
N SER A 411 -22.44 19.34 6.97
CA SER A 411 -21.07 19.22 6.41
C SER A 411 -20.75 17.77 6.07
N LEU A 412 -21.07 16.82 6.96
CA LEU A 412 -20.86 15.40 6.68
C LEU A 412 -21.75 14.91 5.53
N GLN A 413 -23.03 15.27 5.50
CA GLN A 413 -23.91 14.90 4.38
C GLN A 413 -23.41 15.47 3.05
N PHE A 414 -22.94 16.72 3.04
CA PHE A 414 -22.35 17.32 1.85
C PHE A 414 -21.06 16.58 1.44
N SER A 415 -20.21 16.19 2.40
CA SER A 415 -19.00 15.42 2.11
C SER A 415 -19.30 14.03 1.54
N TYR A 416 -20.44 13.41 1.89
CA TYR A 416 -20.91 12.15 1.32
C TYR A 416 -21.52 12.34 -0.09
N LEU A 417 -22.21 13.45 -0.31
CA LEU A 417 -22.90 13.74 -1.57
C LEU A 417 -21.92 13.80 -2.76
N VAL A 418 -20.79 14.50 -2.60
CA VAL A 418 -19.80 14.71 -3.67
C VAL A 418 -19.26 13.39 -4.27
N PRO A 419 -18.70 12.45 -3.50
CA PRO A 419 -18.21 11.19 -4.06
C PRO A 419 -19.31 10.31 -4.64
N ILE A 420 -20.53 10.32 -4.09
CA ILE A 420 -21.65 9.51 -4.64
C ILE A 420 -22.12 10.06 -5.98
N VAL A 421 -22.19 11.40 -6.14
CA VAL A 421 -22.49 12.03 -7.44
C VAL A 421 -21.42 11.69 -8.47
N LEU A 422 -20.13 11.77 -8.11
CA LEU A 422 -19.04 11.38 -9.00
C LEU A 422 -19.05 9.89 -9.34
N LEU A 423 -19.46 9.03 -8.41
CA LEU A 423 -19.63 7.60 -8.65
C LEU A 423 -20.76 7.32 -9.66
N ILE A 424 -21.89 8.02 -9.55
CA ILE A 424 -22.97 7.94 -10.56
C ILE A 424 -22.46 8.40 -11.91
N TRP A 425 -21.78 9.56 -11.96
CA TRP A 425 -21.23 10.09 -13.21
C TRP A 425 -20.25 9.11 -13.85
N ARG A 426 -19.30 8.54 -13.11
CA ARG A 426 -18.39 7.50 -13.60
C ARG A 426 -19.12 6.25 -14.08
N ARG A 427 -20.14 5.78 -13.33
CA ARG A 427 -20.93 4.60 -13.72
C ARG A 427 -21.70 4.80 -15.04
N LEU A 428 -22.15 6.02 -15.32
CA LEU A 428 -22.94 6.33 -16.51
C LEU A 428 -22.08 6.73 -17.72
N CYS A 429 -20.98 7.45 -17.48
CA CYS A 429 -20.19 8.06 -18.55
C CYS A 429 -18.87 7.35 -18.83
N GLN A 430 -18.26 6.67 -17.85
CA GLN A 430 -16.92 6.06 -17.94
C GLN A 430 -16.80 4.77 -17.10
N PRO A 431 -17.67 3.77 -17.29
CA PRO A 431 -17.72 2.57 -16.44
C PRO A 431 -16.42 1.77 -16.45
N GLU A 432 -15.67 1.78 -17.55
CA GLU A 432 -14.38 1.11 -17.74
C GLU A 432 -13.26 1.64 -16.82
N THR A 433 -13.42 2.85 -16.29
CA THR A 433 -12.42 3.49 -15.41
C THR A 433 -12.61 3.14 -13.92
N LEU A 434 -13.68 2.43 -13.56
CA LEU A 434 -13.98 2.08 -12.17
C LEU A 434 -13.32 0.75 -11.79
N THR A 435 -12.36 0.83 -10.87
CA THR A 435 -11.78 -0.34 -10.19
C THR A 435 -12.63 -0.70 -8.98
N TRP A 436 -13.14 -1.93 -8.92
CA TRP A 436 -14.03 -2.38 -7.85
C TRP A 436 -13.27 -3.19 -6.79
N GLY A 437 -13.55 -2.88 -5.52
CA GLY A 437 -13.19 -3.73 -4.39
C GLY A 437 -14.09 -4.96 -4.25
N PRO A 438 -13.81 -5.85 -3.28
CA PRO A 438 -14.56 -7.08 -3.04
C PRO A 438 -16.03 -6.86 -2.63
N TRP A 439 -16.40 -5.67 -2.11
CA TRP A 439 -17.77 -5.30 -1.83
C TRP A 439 -18.38 -4.49 -2.99
N ARG A 440 -19.41 -5.04 -3.64
CA ARG A 440 -20.09 -4.42 -4.78
C ARG A 440 -21.60 -4.65 -4.73
N LEU A 441 -22.38 -3.65 -5.11
CA LEU A 441 -23.84 -3.69 -5.22
C LEU A 441 -24.32 -4.18 -6.60
N GLY A 442 -23.40 -4.35 -7.55
CA GLY A 442 -23.71 -4.80 -8.91
C GLY A 442 -24.70 -3.86 -9.61
N LYS A 443 -25.74 -4.43 -10.24
CA LYS A 443 -26.76 -3.67 -11.00
C LYS A 443 -27.61 -2.75 -10.11
N SER A 444 -27.83 -3.12 -8.85
CA SER A 444 -28.61 -2.31 -7.90
C SER A 444 -27.86 -1.06 -7.45
N GLY A 445 -26.53 -0.99 -7.67
CA GLY A 445 -25.70 0.12 -7.21
C GLY A 445 -26.14 1.49 -7.72
N LEU A 446 -26.54 1.60 -9.00
CA LEU A 446 -27.01 2.88 -9.54
C LEU A 446 -28.29 3.37 -8.85
N PHE A 447 -29.25 2.46 -8.62
CA PHE A 447 -30.50 2.79 -7.94
C PHE A 447 -30.26 3.25 -6.50
N VAL A 448 -29.42 2.53 -5.76
CA VAL A 448 -29.02 2.88 -4.40
C VAL A 448 -28.34 4.25 -4.36
N ASN A 449 -27.42 4.53 -5.29
CA ASN A 449 -26.72 5.80 -5.37
C ASN A 449 -27.68 6.97 -5.65
N VAL A 450 -28.67 6.78 -6.53
CA VAL A 450 -29.67 7.82 -6.85
C VAL A 450 -30.52 8.16 -5.63
N ILE A 451 -31.01 7.15 -4.89
CA ILE A 451 -31.76 7.36 -3.64
C ILE A 451 -30.91 8.12 -2.63
N ALA A 452 -29.65 7.71 -2.46
CA ALA A 452 -28.71 8.38 -1.56
C ALA A 452 -28.54 9.86 -1.92
N VAL A 453 -28.35 10.19 -3.22
CA VAL A 453 -28.21 11.57 -3.68
C VAL A 453 -29.48 12.39 -3.45
N ILE A 454 -30.65 11.85 -3.75
CA ILE A 454 -31.94 12.55 -3.53
C ILE A 454 -32.09 12.89 -2.04
N TYR A 455 -31.87 11.92 -1.16
CA TYR A 455 -31.95 12.12 0.28
C TYR A 455 -30.93 13.15 0.77
N LEU A 456 -29.64 12.97 0.45
CA LEU A 456 -28.57 13.86 0.91
C LEU A 456 -28.75 15.29 0.39
N ALA A 457 -29.16 15.46 -0.87
CA ALA A 457 -29.43 16.78 -1.43
C ALA A 457 -30.64 17.45 -0.75
N PHE A 458 -31.71 16.69 -0.50
CA PHE A 458 -32.90 17.17 0.20
C PHE A 458 -32.57 17.65 1.61
N THR A 459 -31.87 16.83 2.41
CA THR A 459 -31.53 17.17 3.79
C THR A 459 -30.47 18.28 3.87
N CYS A 460 -29.51 18.34 2.95
CA CYS A 460 -28.54 19.45 2.91
C CYS A 460 -29.20 20.82 2.71
N VAL A 461 -30.35 20.88 2.03
CA VAL A 461 -31.08 22.14 1.82
C VAL A 461 -31.93 22.51 3.04
N PHE A 462 -32.82 21.60 3.47
CA PHE A 462 -33.80 21.93 4.50
C PHE A 462 -33.22 22.04 5.91
N LEU A 463 -32.15 21.31 6.22
CA LEU A 463 -31.50 21.37 7.54
C LEU A 463 -30.72 22.67 7.78
N LEU A 464 -30.57 23.52 6.77
CA LEU A 464 -30.02 24.88 6.89
C LEU A 464 -31.06 25.93 7.27
N PHE A 465 -32.35 25.57 7.25
CA PHE A 465 -33.43 26.52 7.54
C PHE A 465 -33.49 26.78 9.07
N PRO A 466 -33.97 27.97 9.48
CA PRO A 466 -34.16 28.28 10.88
C PRO A 466 -35.30 27.44 11.48
N PRO A 467 -35.14 26.92 12.72
CA PRO A 467 -36.12 26.08 13.39
C PRO A 467 -37.44 26.79 13.72
N PHE A 468 -37.43 28.13 13.82
CA PHE A 468 -38.62 28.90 14.18
C PHE A 468 -38.85 30.11 13.27
N ARG A 469 -40.12 30.53 13.15
CA ARG A 469 -40.53 31.84 12.62
C ARG A 469 -41.39 32.61 13.63
N PRO A 470 -41.24 33.95 13.73
CA PRO A 470 -40.31 34.81 12.99
C PRO A 470 -38.84 34.58 13.38
N VAL A 471 -37.94 34.81 12.42
CA VAL A 471 -36.49 34.60 12.62
C VAL A 471 -35.90 35.79 13.36
N SER A 472 -35.09 35.51 14.38
CA SER A 472 -34.34 36.44 15.22
C SER A 472 -32.89 35.98 15.32
N ALA A 473 -32.01 36.83 15.82
CA ALA A 473 -30.61 36.44 16.08
C ALA A 473 -30.50 35.27 17.09
N ALA A 474 -31.50 35.08 17.95
CA ALA A 474 -31.52 34.02 18.95
C ALA A 474 -32.05 32.67 18.43
N ASN A 475 -32.69 32.60 17.26
CA ASN A 475 -33.22 31.34 16.70
C ASN A 475 -32.77 31.07 15.25
N MET A 476 -31.88 31.89 14.69
CA MET A 476 -31.33 31.67 13.36
C MET A 476 -30.41 30.45 13.33
N ASN A 477 -30.50 29.64 12.27
CA ASN A 477 -29.57 28.56 12.02
C ASN A 477 -28.32 29.09 11.30
N TYR A 478 -27.26 29.36 12.05
CA TYR A 478 -26.01 29.91 11.53
C TYR A 478 -25.15 28.88 10.77
N ALA A 479 -25.58 27.60 10.65
CA ALA A 479 -24.83 26.58 9.93
C ALA A 479 -24.54 26.99 8.47
N SER A 480 -25.47 27.68 7.81
CA SER A 480 -25.28 28.17 6.43
C SER A 480 -24.16 29.21 6.33
N VAL A 481 -24.06 30.12 7.31
CA VAL A 481 -23.00 31.13 7.38
C VAL A 481 -21.66 30.47 7.66
N VAL A 482 -21.60 29.53 8.61
CA VAL A 482 -20.35 28.84 8.95
C VAL A 482 -19.89 27.95 7.79
N LEU A 483 -20.79 27.19 7.15
CA LEU A 483 -20.47 26.39 5.98
C LEU A 483 -20.04 27.27 4.79
N GLY A 484 -20.77 28.35 4.51
CA GLY A 484 -20.44 29.30 3.45
C GLY A 484 -19.09 29.99 3.68
N SER A 485 -18.80 30.42 4.91
CA SER A 485 -17.50 31.01 5.27
C SER A 485 -16.37 29.99 5.23
N ALA A 486 -16.60 28.74 5.62
CA ALA A 486 -15.65 27.64 5.49
C ALA A 486 -15.35 27.31 4.01
N LEU A 487 -16.37 27.32 3.15
CA LEU A 487 -16.23 27.14 1.70
C LEU A 487 -15.50 28.33 1.05
N LEU A 488 -15.79 29.56 1.47
CA LEU A 488 -15.12 30.76 0.98
C LEU A 488 -13.65 30.80 1.41
N PHE A 489 -13.37 30.63 2.71
CA PHE A 489 -12.01 30.47 3.22
C PHE A 489 -11.30 29.33 2.49
N GLY A 490 -12.05 28.26 2.25
CA GLY A 490 -11.79 27.22 1.28
C GLY A 490 -11.13 27.74 -0.01
N CYS A 491 -11.99 28.32 -0.84
CA CYS A 491 -11.65 28.87 -2.14
C CYS A 491 -10.56 29.94 -2.09
N PHE A 492 -10.44 30.71 -0.99
CA PHE A 492 -9.42 31.74 -0.81
C PHE A 492 -8.04 31.18 -0.43
N TYR A 493 -7.97 30.15 0.43
CA TYR A 493 -6.73 29.54 0.88
C TYR A 493 -6.13 28.61 -0.19
N TRP A 494 -6.98 27.99 -1.02
CA TRP A 494 -6.60 27.08 -2.09
C TRP A 494 -5.52 27.64 -3.06
N PRO A 495 -5.65 28.85 -3.66
CA PRO A 495 -4.64 29.42 -4.55
C PRO A 495 -3.23 29.55 -3.94
N PHE A 496 -3.14 29.84 -2.63
CA PHE A 496 -1.86 30.04 -1.95
C PHE A 496 -1.13 28.73 -1.66
N LYS A 497 -1.86 27.62 -1.56
CA LYS A 497 -1.30 26.29 -1.26
C LYS A 497 -1.18 25.38 -2.48
N ALA A 498 -2.10 25.48 -3.45
CA ALA A 498 -2.03 24.77 -4.72
C ALA A 498 -0.71 25.09 -5.47
N LYS A 499 -0.16 26.30 -5.28
CA LYS A 499 1.16 26.68 -5.79
C LYS A 499 2.35 26.05 -5.04
N ARG A 500 2.16 25.43 -3.87
CA ARG A 500 3.26 25.00 -2.97
C ARG A 500 3.37 23.50 -2.75
N ARG A 501 2.32 22.70 -2.98
CA ARG A 501 2.41 21.22 -3.03
C ARG A 501 1.32 20.67 -3.93
N LEU A 502 1.63 20.54 -5.22
CA LEU A 502 0.93 19.62 -6.10
C LEU A 502 1.62 18.27 -5.92
N LYS A 503 0.90 17.24 -5.45
CA LYS A 503 1.38 15.86 -5.55
C LYS A 503 1.62 15.63 -7.06
N CYS A 504 2.88 15.41 -7.42
CA CYS A 504 3.27 15.06 -8.78
C CYS A 504 2.38 13.89 -9.20
N ASP A 505 1.88 13.89 -10.43
CA ASP A 505 1.24 12.69 -11.00
C ASP A 505 2.27 11.61 -11.35
N GLU A 506 3.54 11.83 -10.98
CA GLU A 506 4.69 10.93 -11.15
C GLU A 506 4.96 10.58 -12.62
N THR A 507 4.36 11.35 -13.54
CA THR A 507 4.65 11.22 -14.97
C THR A 507 6.00 11.85 -15.28
N GLU A 508 6.90 11.06 -15.84
CA GLU A 508 8.21 11.49 -16.32
C GLU A 508 8.11 11.99 -17.77
N PRO A 509 8.86 13.04 -18.17
CA PRO A 509 9.89 13.78 -17.42
C PRO A 509 9.34 14.97 -16.62
N VAL A 510 8.09 15.39 -16.86
CA VAL A 510 7.46 16.53 -16.19
C VAL A 510 6.02 16.14 -15.90
N CYS A 511 5.59 16.36 -14.66
CA CYS A 511 4.22 16.10 -14.25
C CYS A 511 3.25 16.74 -15.26
N ILE A 512 2.28 16.00 -15.83
CA ILE A 512 1.39 16.47 -16.92
C ILE A 512 0.81 17.86 -16.59
N ARG A 513 0.49 18.08 -15.31
CA ARG A 513 -0.06 19.35 -14.84
C ARG A 513 0.96 20.49 -14.74
N CYS A 514 2.23 20.18 -14.45
CA CYS A 514 3.35 21.11 -14.45
C CYS A 514 3.67 21.53 -15.90
N GLY A 515 3.67 20.57 -16.83
CA GLY A 515 3.80 20.80 -18.27
C GLY A 515 2.71 21.71 -18.82
N LYS A 516 1.44 21.44 -18.49
CA LYS A 516 0.30 22.31 -18.90
C LYS A 516 0.34 23.73 -18.32
N SER A 517 0.99 23.92 -17.18
CA SER A 517 1.01 25.21 -16.47
C SER A 517 2.26 26.04 -16.78
N GLY A 518 3.19 25.54 -17.61
CA GLY A 518 4.46 26.21 -17.91
C GLY A 518 5.35 26.41 -16.67
N LEU A 519 5.16 25.60 -15.63
CA LEU A 519 5.93 25.66 -14.38
C LEU A 519 6.98 24.54 -14.37
N THR A 520 8.20 24.85 -13.96
CA THR A 520 9.24 23.86 -13.70
C THR A 520 8.82 22.94 -12.54
N CYS A 521 8.63 21.66 -12.85
CA CYS A 521 8.25 20.65 -11.87
C CYS A 521 9.41 20.43 -10.89
N PRO A 522 9.20 20.53 -9.56
CA PRO A 522 10.26 20.25 -8.58
C PRO A 522 10.58 18.75 -8.44
N GLY A 523 9.88 17.86 -9.15
CA GLY A 523 9.95 16.41 -8.99
C GLY A 523 9.35 15.93 -7.67
N TYR A 524 8.92 14.67 -7.62
CA TYR A 524 8.67 14.00 -6.35
C TYR A 524 9.95 13.25 -5.96
N SER A 525 10.78 13.85 -5.11
CA SER A 525 11.83 13.13 -4.41
C SER A 525 11.22 12.51 -3.15
N LYS A 526 11.16 11.18 -3.02
CA LYS A 526 10.95 10.55 -1.70
C LYS A 526 12.18 10.91 -0.85
N PRO A 527 12.09 11.69 0.24
CA PRO A 527 13.16 11.68 1.22
C PRO A 527 13.14 10.29 1.86
N ILE A 528 14.16 9.48 1.56
CA ILE A 528 14.39 8.20 2.24
C ILE A 528 14.52 8.53 3.73
N LYS A 529 13.55 8.08 4.53
CA LYS A 529 13.56 8.28 5.98
C LYS A 529 13.59 6.91 6.64
N TRP A 530 14.77 6.52 7.12
CA TRP A 530 14.99 5.29 7.87
C TRP A 530 14.04 5.21 9.08
N SER A 531 13.36 4.07 9.22
CA SER A 531 12.48 3.77 10.35
C SER A 531 13.08 2.64 11.18
N THR A 532 13.64 2.98 12.34
CA THR A 532 14.17 2.04 13.34
C THR A 532 13.09 1.23 14.07
N LYS A 533 11.82 1.29 13.62
CA LYS A 533 10.66 0.70 14.30
C LYS A 533 10.70 -0.83 14.36
N TYR A 534 11.50 -1.47 13.50
CA TYR A 534 11.58 -2.93 13.37
C TYR A 534 12.90 -3.52 13.90
N GLU A 535 13.79 -2.71 14.48
CA GLU A 535 15.01 -3.19 15.14
C GLU A 535 14.67 -3.62 16.58
N VAL A 536 14.38 -4.90 16.76
CA VAL A 536 14.27 -5.51 18.10
C VAL A 536 15.65 -5.93 18.56
N TYR A 537 16.26 -5.12 19.43
CA TYR A 537 17.48 -5.47 20.15
C TYR A 537 17.10 -6.33 21.36
N SER A 538 17.32 -7.65 21.28
CA SER A 538 17.23 -8.54 22.44
C SER A 538 18.64 -8.81 22.99
N VAL A 539 18.98 -8.16 24.11
CA VAL A 539 20.16 -8.52 24.90
C VAL A 539 19.83 -9.80 25.66
N SER A 540 20.42 -10.92 25.27
CA SER A 540 20.51 -12.08 26.15
C SER A 540 21.81 -11.95 26.95
N ASP A 541 21.68 -11.57 28.21
CA ASP A 541 22.77 -11.66 29.20
C ASP A 541 23.14 -13.13 29.39
N SER A 542 24.27 -13.54 28.81
CA SER A 542 24.97 -14.75 29.22
C SER A 542 26.47 -14.56 29.02
N SER A 543 27.12 -13.98 30.02
CA SER A 543 28.55 -14.14 30.24
C SER A 543 28.90 -15.60 30.54
N PRO A 544 30.03 -16.10 30.02
CA PRO A 544 30.90 -16.93 30.84
C PRO A 544 32.33 -16.39 30.88
N ASN A 545 32.88 -16.44 32.10
CA ASN A 545 34.27 -16.21 32.43
C ASN A 545 35.21 -17.11 31.61
N GLY A 546 36.34 -16.56 31.17
CA GLY A 546 37.47 -17.31 30.62
C GLY A 546 38.72 -16.44 30.53
N SER A 547 39.73 -16.83 31.29
CA SER A 547 40.97 -16.09 31.60
C SER A 547 42.06 -16.13 30.52
N SER A 548 42.85 -15.04 30.49
CA SER A 548 44.29 -14.93 30.21
C SER A 548 44.87 -15.35 28.84
N SER A 549 45.52 -14.42 28.14
CA SER A 549 46.99 -14.21 28.22
C SER A 549 47.48 -13.13 27.23
N GLN A 550 48.53 -12.43 27.65
CA GLN A 550 49.21 -11.32 26.97
C GLN A 550 50.07 -11.80 25.81
N HIS A 551 50.15 -11.01 24.72
CA HIS A 551 51.42 -10.72 24.05
C HIS A 551 51.36 -9.36 23.33
N ASN A 552 52.25 -8.45 23.75
CA ASN A 552 52.54 -7.18 23.10
C ASN A 552 53.46 -7.39 21.89
N GLY A 553 53.22 -6.64 20.81
CA GLY A 553 54.07 -6.50 19.64
C GLY A 553 53.65 -5.30 18.81
N ILE A 554 54.31 -4.17 19.06
CA ILE A 554 54.14 -2.83 18.49
C ILE A 554 54.48 -2.81 16.99
N LEU A 555 53.67 -2.15 16.15
CA LEU A 555 54.11 -1.32 15.01
C LEU A 555 52.98 -0.38 14.54
N ASP A 556 53.20 0.89 14.89
CA ASP A 556 52.74 2.21 14.41
C ASP A 556 51.44 2.46 13.63
N ASP A 557 50.81 3.55 14.08
CA ASP A 557 49.58 4.19 13.66
C ASP A 557 49.71 5.01 12.36
N SER A 558 48.70 4.90 11.47
CA SER A 558 48.08 6.07 10.80
C SER A 558 46.93 5.67 9.87
N MET A 559 45.75 5.38 10.43
CA MET A 559 44.47 5.64 9.76
C MET A 559 43.29 5.53 10.74
N PRO A 560 42.36 6.49 10.81
CA PRO A 560 41.26 6.45 11.78
C PRO A 560 40.13 5.56 11.24
N LEU A 561 40.22 4.25 11.47
CA LEU A 561 39.10 3.31 11.33
C LEU A 561 38.76 2.74 12.71
N ALA A 562 38.08 3.55 13.51
CA ALA A 562 37.47 3.11 14.76
C ALA A 562 35.96 2.98 14.55
N LEU A 563 35.54 1.83 14.01
CA LEU A 563 34.21 1.26 14.23
C LEU A 563 34.43 -0.20 14.67
N TYR A 564 34.02 -0.46 15.90
CA TYR A 564 34.27 -1.68 16.66
C TYR A 564 33.69 -2.90 15.93
N CYS A 565 34.53 -3.74 15.32
CA CYS A 565 34.18 -5.10 14.88
C CYS A 565 35.04 -6.08 15.71
N PRO A 566 34.49 -7.18 16.26
CA PRO A 566 35.31 -8.20 16.91
C PRO A 566 36.32 -8.72 15.88
N LYS A 567 37.62 -8.65 16.18
CA LYS A 567 38.71 -9.05 15.26
C LYS A 567 38.56 -10.49 14.72
N ASP A 568 37.80 -11.34 15.41
CA ASP A 568 37.54 -12.73 15.01
C ASP A 568 36.47 -12.87 13.91
N GLU A 569 35.43 -12.02 13.91
CA GLU A 569 34.31 -12.14 12.97
C GLU A 569 34.69 -11.64 11.57
N ALA A 570 35.39 -10.50 11.50
CA ALA A 570 35.83 -9.97 10.21
C ALA A 570 36.82 -10.89 9.49
N SER A 571 37.72 -11.52 10.25
CA SER A 571 38.69 -12.48 9.73
C SER A 571 38.00 -13.74 9.18
N SER A 572 36.93 -14.20 9.84
CA SER A 572 36.11 -15.33 9.38
C SER A 572 35.33 -15.01 8.11
N LEU A 573 34.68 -13.85 8.03
CA LEU A 573 33.94 -13.42 6.84
C LEU A 573 34.86 -13.21 5.64
N LEU A 574 36.07 -12.70 5.87
CA LEU A 574 37.09 -12.55 4.83
C LEU A 574 37.61 -13.90 4.35
N ALA A 575 37.85 -14.86 5.26
CA ALA A 575 38.20 -16.23 4.87
C ALA A 575 37.09 -16.86 4.03
N HIS A 576 35.83 -16.68 4.43
CA HIS A 576 34.65 -17.17 3.70
C HIS A 576 34.49 -16.54 2.31
N TYR A 577 34.86 -15.26 2.17
CA TYR A 577 34.87 -14.57 0.88
C TYR A 577 35.76 -15.30 -0.14
N TYR A 578 36.99 -15.62 0.26
CA TYR A 578 37.93 -16.33 -0.61
C TYR A 578 37.62 -17.81 -0.74
N SER A 579 37.10 -18.49 0.27
CA SER A 579 36.83 -19.93 0.16
C SER A 579 35.56 -20.23 -0.62
N ASN A 580 34.56 -19.35 -0.60
CA ASN A 580 33.23 -19.63 -1.14
C ASN A 580 32.72 -18.53 -2.07
N ILE A 581 32.68 -17.26 -1.63
CA ILE A 581 31.97 -16.21 -2.39
C ILE A 581 32.57 -16.02 -3.78
N CYS A 582 33.90 -15.99 -3.92
CA CYS A 582 34.56 -15.83 -5.21
C CYS A 582 34.16 -16.90 -6.26
N GLN A 583 33.82 -18.12 -5.80
CA GLN A 583 33.32 -19.20 -6.65
C GLN A 583 31.84 -19.03 -6.98
N VAL A 584 31.07 -18.45 -6.06
CA VAL A 584 29.63 -18.23 -6.26
C VAL A 584 29.37 -17.10 -7.25
N VAL A 585 30.23 -16.08 -7.27
CA VAL A 585 30.08 -14.90 -8.14
C VAL A 585 30.88 -14.96 -9.44
N SER A 586 31.44 -16.12 -9.79
CA SER A 586 32.30 -16.26 -10.96
C SER A 586 32.15 -17.62 -11.62
N SER A 587 32.17 -17.66 -12.95
CA SER A 587 32.12 -18.89 -13.74
C SER A 587 33.43 -19.66 -13.75
N TYR A 588 34.50 -19.15 -13.15
CA TYR A 588 35.80 -19.79 -13.00
C TYR A 588 36.49 -19.29 -11.72
N ASP A 589 37.34 -20.13 -11.14
CA ASP A 589 38.00 -19.81 -9.88
C ASP A 589 39.50 -20.07 -9.88
N SER A 590 40.27 -19.01 -10.16
CA SER A 590 41.74 -19.03 -10.20
C SER A 590 42.30 -17.70 -9.68
N PRO A 591 43.63 -17.53 -9.53
CA PRO A 591 44.22 -16.22 -9.24
C PRO A 591 43.88 -15.12 -10.26
N GLN A 592 43.44 -15.50 -11.47
CA GLN A 592 43.01 -14.57 -12.52
C GLN A 592 41.53 -14.16 -12.40
N ASN A 593 40.79 -14.73 -11.44
CA ASN A 593 39.43 -14.29 -11.09
C ASN A 593 39.47 -12.83 -10.58
N PRO A 594 38.81 -11.87 -11.26
CA PRO A 594 38.74 -10.48 -10.83
C PRO A 594 38.20 -10.26 -9.42
N TYR A 595 37.31 -11.12 -8.93
CA TYR A 595 36.83 -11.04 -7.54
C TYR A 595 37.91 -11.40 -6.51
N ARG A 596 38.87 -12.26 -6.87
CA ARG A 596 40.02 -12.61 -6.02
C ARG A 596 41.17 -11.63 -6.10
N SER A 597 41.34 -10.97 -7.24
CA SER A 597 42.48 -10.10 -7.51
C SER A 597 42.12 -8.62 -7.38
N ILE A 598 41.19 -8.13 -8.22
CA ILE A 598 40.79 -6.73 -8.30
C ILE A 598 39.99 -6.32 -7.06
N VAL A 599 38.88 -7.00 -6.78
CA VAL A 599 38.00 -6.65 -5.65
C VAL A 599 38.73 -6.81 -4.31
N SER A 600 39.56 -7.85 -4.18
CA SER A 600 40.47 -8.03 -3.04
C SER A 600 41.42 -6.84 -2.84
N THR A 601 42.04 -6.35 -3.91
CA THR A 601 42.96 -5.21 -3.81
C THR A 601 42.20 -3.92 -3.45
N MET A 602 41.00 -3.73 -4.02
CA MET A 602 40.17 -2.55 -3.78
C MET A 602 39.60 -2.52 -2.36
N MET A 603 39.31 -3.67 -1.74
CA MET A 603 38.72 -3.73 -0.41
C MET A 603 39.60 -3.13 0.69
N PHE A 604 40.93 -3.16 0.51
CA PHE A 604 41.86 -2.57 1.49
C PHE A 604 41.94 -1.04 1.39
N ARG A 605 41.42 -0.45 0.31
CA ARG A 605 41.50 0.99 0.03
C ARG A 605 40.14 1.67 0.00
N SER A 606 39.08 0.93 -0.28
CA SER A 606 37.71 1.44 -0.40
C SER A 606 36.82 0.88 0.70
N PRO A 607 36.25 1.74 1.57
CA PRO A 607 35.29 1.30 2.57
C PRO A 607 33.98 0.80 1.94
N ILE A 608 33.64 1.25 0.72
CA ILE A 608 32.48 0.74 -0.03
C ILE A 608 32.69 -0.74 -0.33
N ILE A 609 33.82 -1.08 -0.96
CA ILE A 609 34.12 -2.45 -1.35
C ILE A 609 34.30 -3.35 -0.13
N PHE A 610 35.00 -2.88 0.90
CA PHE A 610 35.15 -3.63 2.15
C PHE A 610 33.79 -4.03 2.71
N ASN A 611 32.91 -3.06 2.96
CA ASN A 611 31.62 -3.35 3.56
C ASN A 611 30.71 -4.19 2.64
N SER A 612 30.75 -3.98 1.31
CA SER A 612 30.03 -4.84 0.36
C SER A 612 30.50 -6.29 0.41
N VAL A 613 31.82 -6.53 0.44
CA VAL A 613 32.39 -7.89 0.54
C VAL A 613 31.96 -8.57 1.85
N MET A 614 32.07 -7.86 2.97
CA MET A 614 31.68 -8.39 4.28
C MET A 614 30.18 -8.71 4.34
N ALA A 615 29.35 -7.83 3.77
CA ALA A 615 27.92 -8.01 3.69
C ALA A 615 27.56 -9.27 2.89
N ILE A 616 28.18 -9.49 1.72
CA ILE A 616 27.91 -10.67 0.87
C ILE A 616 28.34 -11.95 1.56
N SER A 617 29.54 -11.97 2.18
CA SER A 617 30.03 -13.11 2.94
C SER A 617 29.10 -13.48 4.09
N ALA A 618 28.67 -12.49 4.87
CA ALA A 618 27.77 -12.69 5.99
C ALA A 618 26.40 -13.18 5.51
N SER A 619 25.86 -12.61 4.43
CA SER A 619 24.58 -13.00 3.85
C SER A 619 24.57 -14.46 3.37
N HIS A 620 25.63 -14.87 2.67
CA HIS A 620 25.76 -16.26 2.23
C HIS A 620 25.92 -17.23 3.42
N LEU A 621 26.66 -16.87 4.47
CA LEU A 621 26.77 -17.68 5.69
C LEU A 621 25.44 -17.79 6.45
N SER A 622 24.65 -16.71 6.46
CA SER A 622 23.31 -16.70 7.03
C SER A 622 22.39 -17.73 6.35
N GLN A 623 22.48 -17.85 5.01
CA GLN A 623 21.76 -18.89 4.26
C GLN A 623 22.19 -20.32 4.62
N LEU A 624 23.38 -20.50 5.18
CA LEU A 624 23.92 -21.77 5.67
C LEU A 624 23.57 -22.08 7.15
N GLY A 625 22.78 -21.23 7.79
CA GLY A 625 22.36 -21.42 9.19
C GLY A 625 23.40 -20.97 10.23
N SER A 626 24.44 -20.25 9.82
CA SER A 626 25.46 -19.69 10.72
C SER A 626 25.45 -18.16 10.73
N ALA A 627 25.06 -17.62 11.90
CA ALA A 627 25.22 -16.25 12.41
C ALA A 627 24.31 -15.11 11.88
N GLY A 628 23.50 -14.57 12.81
CA GLY A 628 23.62 -13.19 13.30
C GLY A 628 23.06 -12.04 12.46
N THR A 629 22.99 -10.85 13.08
CA THR A 629 22.57 -9.57 12.48
C THR A 629 23.66 -8.90 11.62
N ALA A 630 24.83 -9.53 11.46
CA ALA A 630 26.01 -9.01 10.77
C ALA A 630 25.81 -8.64 9.28
N PRO A 631 24.99 -9.35 8.46
CA PRO A 631 24.80 -8.97 7.06
C PRO A 631 24.21 -7.56 6.89
N ILE A 632 23.25 -7.21 7.76
CA ILE A 632 22.50 -5.95 7.68
C ILE A 632 23.38 -4.76 8.10
N SER A 633 24.26 -4.93 9.09
CA SER A 633 25.15 -3.85 9.53
C SER A 633 26.16 -3.47 8.44
N PHE A 634 26.85 -4.45 7.85
CA PHE A 634 27.79 -4.20 6.76
C PHE A 634 27.09 -3.65 5.51
N GLN A 635 25.88 -4.13 5.18
CA GLN A 635 25.10 -3.59 4.07
C GLN A 635 24.72 -2.12 4.31
N THR A 636 24.29 -1.77 5.53
CA THR A 636 23.93 -0.40 5.89
C THR A 636 25.14 0.54 5.79
N GLU A 637 26.31 0.08 6.24
CA GLU A 637 27.55 0.85 6.14
C GLU A 637 27.99 1.03 4.68
N ALA A 638 27.89 -0.01 3.85
CA ALA A 638 28.19 0.07 2.42
C ALA A 638 27.28 1.08 1.70
N ILE A 639 25.96 1.05 1.97
CA ILE A 639 24.99 2.00 1.41
C ILE A 639 25.26 3.43 1.89
N SER A 640 25.65 3.61 3.15
CA SER A 640 26.05 4.90 3.69
C SER A 640 27.23 5.50 2.92
N HIS A 641 28.29 4.71 2.70
CA HIS A 641 29.45 5.13 1.93
C HIS A 641 29.14 5.38 0.44
N ILE A 642 28.30 4.55 -0.19
CA ILE A 642 27.82 4.79 -1.56
C ILE A 642 27.06 6.12 -1.64
N SER A 643 26.16 6.38 -0.68
CA SER A 643 25.39 7.62 -0.62
C SER A 643 26.29 8.84 -0.45
N LYS A 644 27.36 8.71 0.35
CA LYS A 644 28.38 9.74 0.51
C LYS A 644 29.16 9.99 -0.78
N GLY A 645 29.62 8.93 -1.45
CA GLY A 645 30.33 9.04 -2.74
C GLY A 645 29.49 9.71 -3.81
N ILE A 646 28.19 9.37 -3.90
CA ILE A 646 27.25 10.01 -4.83
C ILE A 646 27.01 11.49 -4.47
N ALA A 647 26.94 11.83 -3.17
CA ALA A 647 26.71 13.21 -2.72
C ALA A 647 27.93 14.13 -2.92
N GLU A 648 29.13 13.57 -2.94
CA GLU A 648 30.38 14.31 -3.21
C GLU A 648 30.60 14.57 -4.70
N MET A 649 29.90 13.85 -5.58
CA MET A 649 29.93 14.07 -7.02
C MET A 649 29.05 15.28 -7.40
N ASP A 650 29.66 16.33 -7.97
CA ASP A 650 28.96 17.51 -8.54
C ASP A 650 28.40 17.15 -9.93
N ILE A 651 27.60 16.09 -9.98
CA ILE A 651 26.87 15.70 -11.18
C ILE A 651 25.61 16.54 -11.18
N GLY A 652 25.46 17.44 -12.15
CA GLY A 652 24.22 18.17 -12.36
C GLY A 652 23.08 17.19 -12.66
N TRP A 653 22.38 16.70 -11.64
CA TRP A 653 21.23 15.79 -11.75
C TRP A 653 20.05 16.38 -12.56
N ASN A 654 20.18 17.63 -13.04
CA ASN A 654 19.20 18.40 -13.80
C ASN A 654 19.35 18.34 -15.32
N THR A 655 20.34 17.64 -15.87
CA THR A 655 20.34 17.34 -17.31
C THR A 655 19.50 16.10 -17.54
N ASN A 656 18.28 16.30 -18.03
CA ASN A 656 17.65 15.30 -18.91
C ASN A 656 18.74 14.88 -19.90
N ILE A 657 19.24 13.65 -19.81
CA ILE A 657 19.99 13.06 -20.92
C ILE A 657 18.99 13.06 -22.07
N PRO A 658 19.18 13.86 -23.12
CA PRO A 658 18.22 13.91 -24.21
C PRO A 658 18.30 12.57 -24.92
N TYR A 659 17.26 11.75 -24.80
CA TYR A 659 16.92 10.85 -25.89
C TYR A 659 16.59 11.74 -27.08
N ASN A 660 17.54 11.93 -28.00
CA ASN A 660 17.21 12.50 -29.30
C ASN A 660 16.22 11.56 -29.99
N GLU A 661 15.31 12.12 -30.78
CA GLU A 661 14.24 11.46 -31.54
C GLU A 661 14.72 10.37 -32.55
N GLU A 662 16.00 9.99 -32.53
CA GLU A 662 16.64 9.00 -33.41
C GLU A 662 17.31 7.81 -32.67
N GLY A 663 17.15 7.65 -31.34
CA GLY A 663 17.55 6.41 -30.66
C GLY A 663 19.05 6.09 -30.69
N CYS A 664 19.93 7.10 -30.78
CA CYS A 664 21.38 6.90 -30.83
C CYS A 664 22.07 7.51 -29.58
N PHE A 665 22.86 6.69 -28.89
CA PHE A 665 23.58 7.00 -27.63
C PHE A 665 24.74 8.02 -27.78
N ASN A 666 24.90 8.65 -28.94
CA ASN A 666 26.16 9.26 -29.38
C ASN A 666 26.42 10.70 -28.94
N GLN A 667 25.64 11.30 -28.02
CA GLN A 667 25.93 12.67 -27.54
C GLN A 667 25.68 12.85 -26.04
N ILE A 668 26.45 12.15 -25.20
CA ILE A 668 26.67 12.58 -23.82
C ILE A 668 27.90 13.50 -23.83
N GLN A 669 27.70 14.82 -23.87
CA GLN A 669 28.79 15.76 -23.58
C GLN A 669 29.04 15.74 -22.06
N PRO A 670 30.29 15.53 -21.61
CA PRO A 670 30.60 15.46 -20.19
C PRO A 670 30.47 16.87 -19.58
N LEU A 671 29.32 17.14 -18.96
CA LEU A 671 29.09 18.33 -18.13
C LEU A 671 29.47 18.10 -16.66
N ALA A 672 29.95 16.90 -16.31
CA ALA A 672 30.39 16.58 -14.96
C ALA A 672 31.86 16.96 -14.76
N THR A 673 32.12 17.82 -13.77
CA THR A 673 33.48 18.12 -13.29
C THR A 673 34.06 17.02 -12.39
N SER A 674 33.27 16.01 -12.02
CA SER A 674 33.65 14.91 -11.12
C SER A 674 33.59 13.55 -11.83
N THR A 675 34.66 12.76 -11.71
CA THR A 675 34.80 11.41 -12.31
C THR A 675 34.08 10.33 -11.51
N VAL A 676 33.43 9.38 -12.18
CA VAL A 676 32.86 8.20 -11.52
C VAL A 676 33.97 7.20 -11.17
N GLU A 677 34.16 6.97 -9.86
CA GLU A 677 35.15 6.02 -9.34
C GLU A 677 34.72 4.56 -9.56
N ASP A 678 35.68 3.68 -9.85
CA ASP A 678 35.44 2.26 -10.14
C ASP A 678 34.87 1.51 -8.92
N ASP A 679 35.29 1.89 -7.71
CA ASP A 679 34.90 1.25 -6.46
C ASP A 679 33.45 1.54 -6.07
N LEU A 680 32.95 2.74 -6.38
CA LEU A 680 31.53 3.09 -6.24
C LEU A 680 30.67 2.17 -7.11
N LEU A 681 31.03 2.03 -8.39
CA LEU A 681 30.22 1.27 -9.34
C LEU A 681 30.26 -0.23 -9.05
N ILE A 682 31.43 -0.79 -8.74
CA ILE A 682 31.57 -2.18 -8.30
C ILE A 682 30.81 -2.40 -6.99
N GLY A 683 30.85 -1.45 -6.05
CA GLY A 683 30.10 -1.51 -4.80
C GLY A 683 28.59 -1.62 -5.00
N ILE A 684 28.02 -0.79 -5.88
CA ILE A 684 26.59 -0.81 -6.23
C ILE A 684 26.22 -2.12 -6.92
N ILE A 685 27.05 -2.60 -7.85
CA ILE A 685 26.84 -3.88 -8.55
C ILE A 685 26.84 -5.04 -7.55
N LEU A 686 27.83 -5.10 -6.66
CA LEU A 686 27.95 -6.14 -5.65
C LEU A 686 26.70 -6.21 -4.75
N LEU A 687 26.27 -5.07 -4.17
CA LEU A 687 25.07 -5.03 -3.33
C LEU A 687 23.78 -5.29 -4.11
N GLY A 688 23.68 -4.79 -5.33
CA GLY A 688 22.51 -4.93 -6.17
C GLY A 688 22.28 -6.38 -6.62
N MET A 689 23.30 -7.01 -7.21
CA MET A 689 23.23 -8.39 -7.70
C MET A 689 23.05 -9.43 -6.58
N THR A 690 23.49 -9.11 -5.36
CA THR A 690 23.35 -9.99 -4.18
C THR A 690 22.20 -9.56 -3.27
N SER A 691 21.40 -8.55 -3.63
CA SER A 691 20.28 -8.05 -2.81
C SER A 691 19.34 -9.18 -2.35
N SER A 692 19.06 -10.14 -3.24
CA SER A 692 18.20 -11.28 -2.95
C SER A 692 18.81 -12.32 -2.01
N TRP A 693 20.11 -12.24 -1.73
CA TRP A 693 20.81 -13.10 -0.78
C TRP A 693 20.57 -12.62 0.66
N TYR A 694 20.42 -11.31 0.85
CA TYR A 694 20.10 -10.69 2.14
C TYR A 694 18.62 -10.84 2.46
N ASP A 695 17.78 -10.45 1.49
CA ASP A 695 16.34 -10.49 1.58
C ASP A 695 15.80 -11.05 0.27
N PRO A 696 15.20 -12.25 0.27
CA PRO A 696 14.65 -12.85 -0.93
C PRO A 696 13.51 -12.07 -1.60
N SER A 697 12.99 -11.00 -0.96
CA SER A 697 12.02 -10.05 -1.54
C SER A 697 12.69 -8.82 -2.19
N SER A 698 13.98 -8.61 -1.97
CA SER A 698 14.75 -7.50 -2.54
C SER A 698 15.37 -7.89 -3.89
N LEU A 699 14.78 -7.39 -4.98
CA LEU A 699 15.21 -7.68 -6.36
C LEU A 699 16.37 -6.81 -6.85
N GLY A 700 16.97 -5.97 -5.99
CA GLY A 700 18.11 -5.12 -6.35
C GLY A 700 17.86 -4.03 -7.41
N LEU A 701 16.63 -3.92 -7.95
CA LEU A 701 16.32 -3.03 -9.08
C LEU A 701 16.61 -1.55 -8.81
N PHE A 702 16.46 -1.09 -7.56
CA PHE A 702 16.81 0.28 -7.19
C PHE A 702 18.30 0.58 -7.43
N HIS A 703 19.18 -0.38 -7.07
CA HIS A 703 20.61 -0.25 -7.32
C HIS A 703 20.92 -0.25 -8.83
N LEU A 704 20.18 -1.03 -9.62
CA LEU A 704 20.35 -1.08 -11.07
C LEU A 704 20.05 0.25 -11.76
N HIS A 705 18.95 0.92 -11.41
CA HIS A 705 18.61 2.23 -11.99
C HIS A 705 19.69 3.28 -11.70
N GLY A 706 20.24 3.28 -10.48
CA GLY A 706 21.38 4.14 -10.13
C GLY A 706 22.65 3.75 -10.89
N ALA A 707 22.93 2.46 -11.00
CA ALA A 707 24.08 1.92 -11.73
C ALA A 707 24.05 2.29 -13.22
N ARG A 708 22.90 2.20 -13.91
CA ARG A 708 22.76 2.60 -15.32
C ARG A 708 23.23 4.03 -15.58
N ARG A 709 22.79 4.96 -14.73
CA ARG A 709 23.14 6.38 -14.86
C ARG A 709 24.63 6.61 -14.63
N LEU A 710 25.18 6.05 -13.56
CA LEU A 710 26.62 6.17 -13.26
C LEU A 710 27.48 5.47 -14.31
N PHE A 711 27.04 4.32 -14.82
CA PHE A 711 27.74 3.56 -15.85
C PHE A 711 27.77 4.31 -17.19
N ALA A 712 26.67 4.97 -17.59
CA ALA A 712 26.65 5.79 -18.81
C ALA A 712 27.66 6.95 -18.74
N ILE A 713 27.74 7.63 -17.58
CA ILE A 713 28.75 8.68 -17.34
C ILE A 713 30.16 8.07 -17.35
N TRP A 714 30.35 6.95 -16.66
CA TRP A 714 31.62 6.23 -16.55
C TRP A 714 32.17 5.77 -17.91
N ILE A 715 31.29 5.33 -18.84
CA ILE A 715 31.64 5.00 -20.23
C ILE A 715 32.10 6.25 -20.99
N ALA A 716 31.33 7.34 -20.90
CA ALA A 716 31.60 8.58 -21.63
C ALA A 716 32.92 9.23 -21.16
N GLU A 717 33.22 9.20 -19.87
CA GLU A 717 34.47 9.71 -19.28
C GLU A 717 35.72 8.99 -19.81
N ARG A 718 35.59 7.69 -20.12
CA ARG A 718 36.70 6.82 -20.54
C ARG A 718 36.79 6.65 -22.05
N ASP A 719 35.95 7.36 -22.82
CA ASP A 719 35.83 7.27 -24.28
C ASP A 719 35.68 5.82 -24.80
N LEU A 720 35.01 4.98 -23.99
CA LEU A 720 34.81 3.57 -24.31
C LEU A 720 33.82 3.37 -25.48
N THR A 721 33.13 4.44 -25.90
CA THR A 721 32.30 4.48 -27.11
C THR A 721 33.10 4.36 -28.41
N GLN A 722 34.40 4.70 -28.39
CA GLN A 722 35.26 4.68 -29.58
C GLN A 722 36.30 3.53 -29.56
N MET A 723 36.50 2.85 -28.43
CA MET A 723 37.51 1.80 -28.29
C MET A 723 36.97 0.39 -28.62
N GLN A 724 37.81 -0.42 -29.28
CA GLN A 724 37.69 -1.88 -29.26
C GLN A 724 37.87 -2.36 -27.82
N LEU A 725 37.01 -3.28 -27.35
CA LEU A 725 36.89 -3.81 -25.97
C LEU A 725 38.01 -3.41 -24.98
N PRO A 726 37.67 -2.86 -23.80
CA PRO A 726 38.67 -2.35 -22.87
C PRO A 726 39.72 -3.39 -22.47
N THR A 727 40.99 -3.01 -22.59
CA THR A 727 42.14 -3.83 -22.19
C THR A 727 42.31 -3.88 -20.67
N CYS A 728 41.69 -2.97 -19.92
CA CYS A 728 41.72 -2.97 -18.46
C CYS A 728 40.84 -4.08 -17.87
N CYS A 729 41.38 -4.85 -16.93
CA CYS A 729 40.64 -5.93 -16.27
C CYS A 729 39.46 -5.41 -15.43
N THR A 730 39.59 -4.21 -14.82
CA THR A 730 38.53 -3.59 -14.01
C THR A 730 37.35 -3.17 -14.88
N GLU A 731 37.62 -2.55 -16.03
CA GLU A 731 36.58 -2.14 -16.98
C GLU A 731 35.78 -3.35 -17.49
N ARG A 732 36.47 -4.45 -17.84
CA ARG A 732 35.82 -5.71 -18.23
C ARG A 732 34.96 -6.30 -17.11
N LEU A 733 35.42 -6.25 -15.86
CA LEU A 733 34.63 -6.71 -14.72
C LEU A 733 33.32 -5.91 -14.60
N ILE A 734 33.40 -4.58 -14.67
CA ILE A 734 32.22 -3.71 -14.54
C ILE A 734 31.24 -3.96 -15.68
N ILE A 735 31.72 -3.92 -16.94
CA ILE A 735 30.88 -4.12 -18.13
C ILE A 735 30.21 -5.49 -18.10
N SER A 736 30.96 -6.56 -17.85
CA SER A 736 30.41 -7.92 -17.79
C SER A 736 29.38 -8.10 -16.69
N SER A 737 29.60 -7.49 -15.52
CA SER A 737 28.64 -7.54 -14.42
C SER A 737 27.36 -6.79 -14.75
N MET A 738 27.46 -5.62 -15.39
CA MET A 738 26.29 -4.87 -15.87
C MET A 738 25.50 -5.65 -16.92
N VAL A 739 26.17 -6.25 -17.91
CA VAL A 739 25.50 -7.06 -18.95
C VAL A 739 24.72 -8.22 -18.32
N TYR A 740 25.35 -8.96 -17.42
CA TYR A 740 24.66 -10.09 -16.77
C TYR A 740 23.50 -9.62 -15.89
N TRP A 741 23.67 -8.54 -15.13
CA TRP A 741 22.62 -7.98 -14.29
C TRP A 741 21.42 -7.51 -15.13
N GLU A 742 21.66 -6.94 -16.32
CA GLU A 742 20.60 -6.57 -17.27
C GLU A 742 19.83 -7.78 -17.80
N VAL A 743 20.50 -8.92 -18.08
CA VAL A 743 19.79 -10.16 -18.46
C VAL A 743 18.86 -10.61 -17.34
N MET A 744 19.33 -10.60 -16.09
CA MET A 744 18.51 -10.99 -14.94
C MET A 744 17.37 -10.00 -14.72
N ALA A 745 17.61 -8.69 -14.85
CA ALA A 745 16.60 -7.65 -14.73
C ALA A 745 15.52 -7.77 -15.82
N ALA A 746 15.90 -8.06 -17.06
CA ALA A 746 14.96 -8.26 -18.17
C ALA A 746 13.96 -9.42 -17.93
N CYS A 747 14.34 -10.40 -17.09
CA CYS A 747 13.43 -11.46 -16.65
C CYS A 747 12.43 -10.96 -15.58
N LEU A 748 12.78 -9.92 -14.81
CA LEU A 748 12.10 -9.50 -13.59
C LEU A 748 11.24 -8.23 -13.75
N MET A 749 11.66 -7.28 -14.59
CA MET A 749 10.98 -5.98 -14.78
C MET A 749 10.57 -5.73 -16.23
N ASP A 750 9.43 -5.06 -16.39
CA ASP A 750 8.98 -4.55 -17.70
C ASP A 750 9.79 -3.29 -18.01
N GLN A 751 10.43 -3.24 -19.18
CA GLN A 751 11.32 -2.15 -19.59
C GLN A 751 11.36 -2.02 -21.11
N HIS A 752 11.72 -0.86 -21.67
CA HIS A 752 11.83 -0.70 -23.11
C HIS A 752 13.17 -1.24 -23.64
N LEU A 753 13.21 -1.67 -24.91
CA LEU A 753 14.48 -2.08 -25.54
C LEU A 753 15.51 -0.95 -25.54
N ASP A 754 15.04 0.29 -25.63
CA ASP A 754 15.87 1.50 -25.61
C ASP A 754 16.59 1.72 -24.27
N ASP A 755 16.10 1.12 -23.17
CA ASP A 755 16.76 1.16 -21.87
C ASP A 755 18.07 0.36 -21.85
N LEU A 756 18.25 -0.58 -22.78
CA LEU A 756 19.46 -1.39 -22.94
C LEU A 756 20.41 -0.85 -24.01
N SER A 757 20.05 0.24 -24.71
CA SER A 757 20.83 0.80 -25.82
C SER A 757 22.26 1.18 -25.45
N TYR A 758 22.52 1.48 -24.17
CA TYR A 758 23.87 1.77 -23.67
C TYR A 758 24.83 0.56 -23.73
N LEU A 759 24.29 -0.66 -23.90
CA LEU A 759 25.08 -1.87 -24.07
C LEU A 759 25.43 -2.15 -25.54
N ASP A 760 24.80 -1.49 -26.50
CA ASP A 760 24.93 -1.80 -27.94
C ASP A 760 26.35 -1.59 -28.44
N VAL A 761 27.03 -0.60 -27.86
CA VAL A 761 28.46 -0.34 -28.06
C VAL A 761 29.30 -1.60 -27.84
N PHE A 762 28.91 -2.49 -26.92
CA PHE A 762 29.66 -3.72 -26.62
C PHE A 762 29.17 -4.95 -27.42
N GLY A 763 28.05 -4.83 -28.14
CA GLY A 763 27.48 -5.91 -28.95
C GLY A 763 28.01 -5.95 -30.40
N ASP A 764 28.12 -4.81 -31.06
CA ASP A 764 28.46 -4.73 -32.51
C ASP A 764 29.98 -4.59 -32.76
N GLN A 765 30.81 -5.30 -32.00
CA GLN A 765 32.26 -5.13 -32.03
C GLN A 765 32.93 -6.02 -33.09
N PRO A 766 33.90 -5.50 -33.87
CA PRO A 766 34.66 -6.31 -34.83
C PRO A 766 35.48 -7.40 -34.11
N ARG A 767 35.57 -8.57 -34.72
CA ARG A 767 36.14 -9.79 -34.13
C ARG A 767 37.56 -9.56 -33.58
N VAL A 768 37.72 -9.66 -32.27
CA VAL A 768 39.02 -9.58 -31.59
C VAL A 768 39.73 -10.95 -31.69
N PHE A 769 41.05 -10.95 -31.91
CA PHE A 769 41.84 -12.19 -32.02
C PHE A 769 41.86 -13.05 -30.74
N PHE A 770 41.62 -12.46 -29.56
CA PHE A 770 41.56 -13.15 -28.27
C PHE A 770 40.39 -12.65 -27.42
N SER A 771 39.64 -13.58 -26.84
CA SER A 771 38.52 -13.35 -25.92
C SER A 771 38.94 -13.63 -24.48
N TYR A 772 38.74 -12.63 -23.61
CA TYR A 772 39.04 -12.71 -22.19
C TYR A 772 37.81 -13.20 -21.42
N PRO A 773 37.88 -14.34 -20.70
CA PRO A 773 36.79 -14.77 -19.82
C PRO A 773 36.46 -13.73 -18.76
N CYS A 774 35.18 -13.49 -18.55
CA CYS A 774 34.65 -12.62 -17.49
C CYS A 774 33.79 -13.43 -16.52
N PRO A 775 33.72 -13.06 -15.22
CA PRO A 775 33.07 -13.87 -14.18
C PRO A 775 31.62 -14.26 -14.46
N TRP A 776 30.79 -13.31 -14.92
CA TRP A 776 29.36 -13.55 -15.10
C TRP A 776 28.96 -13.82 -16.55
N THR A 777 29.75 -13.35 -17.52
CA THR A 777 29.43 -13.52 -18.94
C THR A 777 30.21 -14.65 -19.60
N GLY A 778 31.22 -15.21 -18.93
CA GLY A 778 32.20 -16.10 -19.54
C GLY A 778 32.84 -15.43 -20.74
N VAL A 779 32.72 -16.06 -21.91
CA VAL A 779 33.15 -15.51 -23.21
C VAL A 779 31.97 -15.11 -24.12
N GLY A 780 30.74 -15.13 -23.57
CA GLY A 780 29.51 -14.91 -24.33
C GLY A 780 28.83 -13.57 -24.03
N MET A 781 29.59 -12.49 -23.88
CA MET A 781 29.03 -11.16 -23.58
C MET A 781 28.03 -10.71 -24.64
N GLU A 782 28.38 -10.83 -25.92
CA GLU A 782 27.50 -10.50 -27.04
C GLU A 782 26.20 -11.32 -26.99
N ALA A 783 26.31 -12.64 -26.81
CA ALA A 783 25.15 -13.53 -26.64
C ALA A 783 24.23 -13.11 -25.49
N LEU A 784 24.78 -12.60 -24.40
CA LEU A 784 24.02 -12.12 -23.24
C LEU A 784 23.38 -10.75 -23.48
N ILE A 785 24.01 -9.83 -24.22
CA ILE A 785 23.39 -8.56 -24.62
C ILE A 785 22.14 -8.84 -25.47
N TYR A 786 22.26 -9.72 -26.47
CA TYR A 786 21.10 -10.15 -27.25
C TYR A 786 20.06 -10.87 -26.39
N LEU A 787 20.49 -11.71 -25.44
CA LEU A 787 19.56 -12.36 -24.52
C LEU A 787 18.80 -11.34 -23.66
N ALA A 788 19.45 -10.29 -23.14
CA ALA A 788 18.79 -9.25 -22.36
C ALA A 788 17.71 -8.52 -23.18
N LYS A 789 18.03 -8.17 -24.44
CA LYS A 789 17.07 -7.59 -25.38
C LYS A 789 15.92 -8.54 -25.68
N CYS A 790 16.21 -9.83 -25.92
CA CYS A 790 15.20 -10.85 -26.16
C CYS A 790 14.27 -11.02 -24.96
N MET A 791 14.80 -11.15 -23.75
CA MET A 791 14.00 -11.31 -22.54
C MET A 791 13.12 -10.09 -22.27
N THR A 792 13.63 -8.88 -22.54
CA THR A 792 12.86 -7.64 -22.45
C THR A 792 11.66 -7.66 -23.42
N LEU A 793 11.90 -8.02 -24.69
CA LEU A 793 10.84 -8.10 -25.70
C LEU A 793 9.83 -9.21 -25.38
N VAL A 794 10.31 -10.38 -24.96
CA VAL A 794 9.49 -11.52 -24.54
C VAL A 794 8.60 -11.12 -23.37
N ARG A 795 9.17 -10.54 -22.32
CA ARG A 795 8.43 -10.15 -21.11
C ARG A 795 7.37 -9.08 -21.41
N ASN A 796 7.71 -8.04 -22.16
CA ASN A 796 6.76 -7.00 -22.56
C ASN A 796 5.58 -7.59 -23.37
N ASN A 797 5.88 -8.44 -24.37
CA ASN A 797 4.85 -9.09 -25.16
C ASN A 797 3.93 -9.97 -24.29
N ARG A 798 4.48 -10.67 -23.30
CA ARG A 798 3.70 -11.48 -22.35
C ARG A 798 2.86 -10.64 -21.39
N SER A 799 3.39 -9.52 -20.90
CA SER A 799 2.67 -8.55 -20.05
C SER A 799 1.45 -7.98 -20.80
N ILE A 800 1.62 -7.64 -22.08
CA ILE A 800 0.53 -7.21 -22.97
C ILE A 800 -0.47 -8.35 -23.21
N HIS A 801 -0.03 -9.58 -23.52
CA HIS A 801 -0.95 -10.70 -23.72
C HIS A 801 -1.78 -11.02 -22.46
N ARG A 802 -1.21 -10.89 -21.26
CA ARG A 802 -1.93 -11.05 -19.98
C ARG A 802 -3.05 -10.03 -19.78
N THR A 803 -2.86 -8.79 -20.25
CA THR A 803 -3.87 -7.74 -20.16
C THR A 803 -4.93 -7.83 -21.26
N VAL A 804 -4.55 -8.25 -22.47
CA VAL A 804 -5.43 -8.27 -23.66
C VAL A 804 -6.26 -9.56 -23.79
N CYS A 805 -5.80 -10.72 -23.31
CA CYS A 805 -6.60 -11.96 -23.36
C CYS A 805 -7.89 -11.91 -22.50
N ALA A 806 -8.09 -10.86 -21.69
CA ALA A 806 -9.38 -10.54 -21.07
C ALA A 806 -10.41 -9.92 -22.03
N ALA A 807 -10.00 -9.52 -23.25
CA ALA A 807 -10.79 -8.73 -24.20
C ALA A 807 -11.01 -9.41 -25.59
N GLY A 808 -10.56 -10.65 -25.78
CA GLY A 808 -10.70 -11.40 -27.05
C GLY A 808 -9.39 -11.51 -27.85
N PRO A 809 -9.35 -12.29 -28.95
CA PRO A 809 -8.12 -12.53 -29.70
C PRO A 809 -7.74 -11.29 -30.51
N SER A 810 -6.74 -10.53 -30.07
CA SER A 810 -6.15 -9.46 -30.87
C SER A 810 -5.01 -9.99 -31.74
N SER A 811 -4.93 -9.50 -32.98
CA SER A 811 -3.75 -9.60 -33.82
C SER A 811 -2.52 -9.07 -33.08
N LYS A 812 -1.40 -9.80 -33.10
CA LYS A 812 -0.11 -9.31 -32.58
C LYS A 812 0.30 -8.04 -33.33
N ASP A 813 0.89 -7.08 -32.61
CA ASP A 813 1.38 -5.84 -33.19
C ASP A 813 2.51 -6.14 -34.20
N PRO A 814 2.37 -5.78 -35.48
CA PRO A 814 3.39 -6.03 -36.50
C PRO A 814 4.75 -5.39 -36.15
N ALA A 815 4.78 -4.28 -35.40
CA ALA A 815 6.03 -3.62 -35.02
C ALA A 815 6.88 -4.48 -34.05
N VAL A 816 6.23 -5.19 -33.13
CA VAL A 816 6.90 -6.07 -32.16
C VAL A 816 7.50 -7.29 -32.88
N LEU A 817 6.80 -7.83 -33.88
CA LEU A 817 7.31 -8.94 -34.69
C LEU A 817 8.50 -8.52 -35.57
N GLU A 818 8.51 -7.26 -36.05
CA GLU A 818 9.65 -6.70 -36.78
C GLU A 818 10.88 -6.58 -35.87
N GLN A 819 10.73 -6.04 -34.65
CA GLN A 819 11.81 -6.01 -33.66
C GLN A 819 12.36 -7.40 -33.33
N ALA A 820 11.47 -8.39 -33.15
CA ALA A 820 11.87 -9.78 -32.93
C ALA A 820 12.62 -10.38 -34.14
N SER A 821 12.25 -9.97 -35.36
CA SER A 821 12.93 -10.37 -36.60
C SER A 821 14.34 -9.79 -36.71
N ILE A 822 14.56 -8.56 -36.26
CA ILE A 822 15.90 -7.93 -36.23
C ILE A 822 16.80 -8.65 -35.22
N LEU A 823 16.28 -8.92 -34.01
CA LEU A 823 17.04 -9.61 -32.97
C LEU A 823 17.46 -11.02 -33.41
N ILE A 824 16.56 -11.79 -34.03
CA ILE A 824 16.90 -13.16 -34.45
C ILE A 824 17.94 -13.18 -35.58
N LEU A 825 17.95 -12.18 -36.47
CA LEU A 825 18.99 -12.03 -37.50
C LEU A 825 20.35 -11.78 -36.84
N GLY A 826 20.46 -10.83 -35.91
CA GLY A 826 21.69 -10.57 -35.17
C GLY A 826 22.20 -11.78 -34.40
N ILE A 827 21.30 -12.54 -33.75
CA ILE A 827 21.66 -13.78 -33.03
C ILE A 827 22.20 -14.86 -33.98
N ASN A 828 21.66 -14.95 -35.20
CA ASN A 828 22.10 -15.94 -36.19
C ASN A 828 23.46 -15.58 -36.81
N ASP A 829 23.71 -14.28 -37.02
CA ASP A 829 24.96 -13.77 -37.59
C ASP A 829 26.11 -13.78 -36.57
N MET A 830 25.80 -13.78 -35.27
CA MET A 830 26.77 -13.86 -34.18
C MET A 830 27.65 -15.12 -34.22
N GLN A 831 28.96 -14.90 -34.11
CA GLN A 831 29.97 -15.96 -34.01
C GLN A 831 30.48 -16.11 -32.57
N ILE A 832 30.41 -17.34 -32.06
CA ILE A 832 30.99 -17.67 -30.75
C ILE A 832 32.51 -17.85 -30.91
N PRO A 833 33.35 -17.30 -30.00
CA PRO A 833 34.79 -17.54 -30.00
C PRO A 833 35.12 -19.03 -29.91
N SER A 834 36.01 -19.50 -30.78
CA SER A 834 36.52 -20.87 -30.73
C SER A 834 37.47 -21.07 -29.54
N VAL A 835 37.66 -22.31 -29.09
CA VAL A 835 38.57 -22.62 -27.96
C VAL A 835 39.96 -22.01 -28.11
N ALA A 836 40.50 -21.95 -29.33
CA ALA A 836 41.83 -21.40 -29.61
C ALA A 836 41.90 -19.86 -29.43
N GLU A 837 40.76 -19.18 -29.52
CA GLU A 837 40.63 -17.73 -29.36
C GLU A 837 40.35 -17.35 -27.89
N ILE A 838 40.06 -18.31 -27.01
CA ILE A 838 39.74 -18.05 -25.60
C ILE A 838 41.03 -18.10 -24.77
N GLN A 839 41.27 -17.06 -23.98
CA GLN A 839 42.36 -17.10 -23.02
C GLN A 839 42.06 -18.09 -21.89
N GLU A 840 43.03 -18.94 -21.56
CA GLU A 840 42.92 -19.85 -20.43
C GLU A 840 42.76 -19.10 -19.10
N THR A 841 41.80 -19.55 -18.29
CA THR A 841 41.46 -18.98 -16.98
C THR A 841 42.35 -19.48 -15.85
N GLY A 842 43.20 -20.49 -16.11
CA GLY A 842 43.99 -21.15 -15.07
C GLY A 842 43.16 -21.97 -14.06
N ASP A 843 41.85 -22.07 -14.23
CA ASP A 843 40.96 -22.91 -13.43
C ASP A 843 40.82 -24.29 -14.08
N VAL A 844 41.36 -25.31 -13.42
CA VAL A 844 41.34 -26.71 -13.91
C VAL A 844 39.91 -27.24 -14.03
N SER A 845 38.99 -26.76 -13.20
CA SER A 845 37.57 -27.14 -13.24
C SER A 845 36.81 -26.41 -14.36
N THR A 846 37.35 -25.31 -14.90
CA THR A 846 36.72 -24.52 -15.98
C THR A 846 37.68 -24.26 -17.14
N PRO A 847 38.03 -25.30 -17.92
CA PRO A 847 38.79 -25.13 -19.16
C PRO A 847 38.01 -24.30 -20.20
N ALA A 848 38.73 -23.67 -21.13
CA ALA A 848 38.18 -22.78 -22.16
C ALA A 848 36.97 -23.37 -22.93
N HIS A 849 36.99 -24.67 -23.23
CA HIS A 849 35.90 -25.34 -23.94
C HIS A 849 34.58 -25.43 -23.14
N HIS A 850 34.59 -25.32 -21.80
CA HIS A 850 33.36 -25.19 -21.01
C HIS A 850 32.72 -23.82 -21.23
N LEU A 851 33.53 -22.76 -21.32
CA LEU A 851 33.07 -21.39 -21.53
C LEU A 851 32.54 -21.18 -22.95
N GLU A 852 33.20 -21.77 -23.95
CA GLU A 852 32.68 -21.82 -25.33
C GLU A 852 31.28 -22.44 -25.37
N LYS A 853 31.10 -23.62 -24.74
CA LYS A 853 29.80 -24.28 -24.65
C LYS A 853 28.75 -23.43 -23.94
N MET A 854 29.10 -22.73 -22.87
CA MET A 854 28.17 -21.81 -22.18
C MET A 854 27.76 -20.62 -23.06
N ALA A 855 28.70 -20.04 -23.81
CA ALA A 855 28.40 -18.97 -24.77
C ALA A 855 27.46 -19.47 -25.89
N GLN A 856 27.67 -20.70 -26.38
CA GLN A 856 26.73 -21.36 -27.30
C GLN A 856 25.35 -21.54 -26.66
N CYS A 857 25.27 -21.98 -25.40
CA CYS A 857 24.01 -22.11 -24.68
C CYS A 857 23.26 -20.77 -24.57
N HIS A 858 23.92 -19.67 -24.18
CA HIS A 858 23.27 -18.36 -24.09
C HIS A 858 22.69 -17.90 -25.43
N ARG A 859 23.43 -18.09 -26.53
CA ARG A 859 22.94 -17.79 -27.89
C ARG A 859 21.70 -18.61 -28.24
N LEU A 860 21.73 -19.93 -27.99
CA LEU A 860 20.60 -20.81 -28.26
C LEU A 860 19.39 -20.54 -27.35
N VAL A 861 19.61 -20.11 -26.10
CA VAL A 861 18.53 -19.70 -25.18
C VAL A 861 17.83 -18.44 -25.70
N ALA A 862 18.57 -17.45 -26.21
CA ALA A 862 17.98 -16.26 -26.84
C ALA A 862 17.08 -16.64 -28.04
N GLN A 863 17.55 -17.55 -28.89
CA GLN A 863 16.73 -18.10 -29.98
C GLN A 863 15.50 -18.84 -29.46
N LEU A 864 15.66 -19.68 -28.42
CA LEU A 864 14.57 -20.47 -27.85
C LEU A 864 13.45 -19.57 -27.34
N GLU A 865 13.75 -18.53 -26.56
CA GLU A 865 12.72 -17.67 -25.96
C GLU A 865 12.02 -16.78 -27.00
N LEU A 866 12.74 -16.33 -28.03
CA LEU A 866 12.12 -15.65 -29.18
C LEU A 866 11.19 -16.59 -29.94
N TYR A 867 11.65 -17.79 -30.30
CA TYR A 867 10.82 -18.74 -31.05
C TYR A 867 9.59 -19.18 -30.25
N ARG A 868 9.71 -19.39 -28.94
CA ARG A 868 8.56 -19.72 -28.08
C ARG A 868 7.51 -18.62 -28.02
N THR A 869 7.93 -17.37 -28.15
CA THR A 869 7.03 -16.20 -28.03
C THR A 869 6.48 -15.75 -29.38
N PHE A 870 7.29 -15.89 -30.44
CA PHE A 870 7.00 -15.50 -31.82
C PHE A 870 7.16 -16.70 -32.77
N PRO A 871 6.19 -17.63 -32.81
CA PRO A 871 6.22 -18.79 -33.71
C PRO A 871 6.39 -18.43 -35.18
N GLU A 872 5.92 -17.24 -35.58
CA GLU A 872 5.99 -16.70 -36.93
C GLU A 872 7.43 -16.61 -37.46
N LEU A 873 8.41 -16.41 -36.58
CA LEU A 873 9.82 -16.35 -36.94
C LEU A 873 10.36 -17.68 -37.49
N MET A 874 9.76 -18.82 -37.09
CA MET A 874 10.16 -20.15 -37.57
C MET A 874 9.43 -20.60 -38.84
N CYS A 875 8.34 -19.90 -39.21
CA CYS A 875 7.39 -20.30 -40.24
C CYS A 875 7.47 -19.47 -41.53
N ARG A 876 8.43 -18.54 -41.66
CA ARG A 876 8.53 -17.59 -42.79
C ARG A 876 8.59 -18.23 -44.20
N ASP A 877 9.00 -19.50 -44.31
CA ASP A 877 9.18 -20.20 -45.61
C ASP A 877 8.23 -21.40 -45.84
N ALA A 878 7.23 -21.64 -44.98
CA ALA A 878 6.42 -22.87 -45.04
C ALA A 878 4.94 -22.64 -45.44
N PRO A 879 4.36 -23.43 -46.36
CA PRO A 879 2.99 -23.22 -46.88
C PRO A 879 1.91 -23.47 -45.81
N ALA A 880 0.88 -22.62 -45.77
CA ALA A 880 -0.08 -22.45 -44.67
C ALA A 880 -1.15 -23.56 -44.53
N GLU A 881 -1.00 -24.50 -43.57
CA GLU A 881 -2.07 -25.38 -43.06
C GLU A 881 -1.84 -25.78 -41.58
N LEU A 882 -2.86 -26.33 -40.89
CA LEU A 882 -2.90 -26.66 -39.44
C LEU A 882 -1.72 -27.49 -38.88
N ASP A 883 -0.86 -28.05 -39.73
CA ASP A 883 0.34 -28.82 -39.37
C ASP A 883 1.44 -27.96 -38.70
N HIS A 884 1.36 -26.63 -38.83
CA HIS A 884 2.37 -25.67 -38.31
C HIS A 884 2.53 -25.67 -36.79
N LEU A 885 1.46 -25.83 -36.00
CA LEU A 885 1.53 -25.77 -34.54
C LEU A 885 2.25 -26.99 -33.94
N CYS A 886 2.05 -28.17 -34.54
CA CYS A 886 2.74 -29.41 -34.16
C CYS A 886 4.22 -29.36 -34.57
N GLN A 887 4.53 -28.87 -35.76
CA GLN A 887 5.92 -28.69 -36.21
C GLN A 887 6.67 -27.63 -35.39
N HIS A 888 6.00 -26.55 -34.97
CA HIS A 888 6.60 -25.51 -34.14
C HIS A 888 7.01 -26.03 -32.76
N SER A 889 6.11 -26.74 -32.07
CA SER A 889 6.38 -27.29 -30.73
C SER A 889 7.51 -28.33 -30.76
N GLN A 890 7.60 -29.14 -31.83
CA GLN A 890 8.71 -30.07 -32.06
C GLN A 890 10.05 -29.35 -32.23
N ARG A 891 10.10 -28.26 -33.01
CA ARG A 891 11.35 -27.52 -33.24
C ARG A 891 11.83 -26.79 -31.98
N VAL A 892 10.90 -26.22 -31.21
CA VAL A 892 11.20 -25.62 -29.88
C VAL A 892 11.77 -26.68 -28.93
N LEU A 893 11.16 -27.86 -28.88
CA LEU A 893 11.65 -28.97 -28.06
C LEU A 893 13.04 -29.47 -28.52
N ALA A 894 13.26 -29.61 -29.82
CA ALA A 894 14.56 -30.02 -30.37
C ALA A 894 15.66 -29.01 -30.02
N LEU A 895 15.36 -27.71 -30.06
CA LEU A 895 16.29 -26.66 -29.64
C LEU A 895 16.59 -26.73 -28.14
N ALA A 896 15.57 -26.93 -27.30
CA ALA A 896 15.75 -27.12 -25.87
C ALA A 896 16.61 -28.35 -25.54
N ILE A 897 16.40 -29.48 -26.22
CA ILE A 897 17.21 -30.68 -26.06
C ILE A 897 18.65 -30.42 -26.50
N LYS A 898 18.87 -29.73 -27.62
CA LYS A 898 20.22 -29.36 -28.07
C LYS A 898 20.98 -28.53 -27.03
N ILE A 899 20.30 -27.58 -26.38
CA ILE A 899 20.88 -26.82 -25.25
C ILE A 899 21.25 -27.78 -24.11
N LEU A 900 20.35 -28.68 -23.72
CA LEU A 900 20.60 -29.64 -22.65
C LEU A 900 21.72 -30.63 -22.98
N GLU A 901 21.86 -31.06 -24.25
CA GLU A 901 22.97 -31.89 -24.73
C GLU A 901 24.32 -31.19 -24.59
N ILE A 902 24.39 -29.90 -24.93
CA ILE A 902 25.61 -29.09 -24.74
C ILE A 902 25.94 -28.99 -23.24
N THR A 903 24.95 -28.72 -22.38
CA THR A 903 25.17 -28.66 -20.91
C THR A 903 25.57 -30.02 -20.31
N LYS A 904 25.12 -31.13 -20.90
CA LYS A 904 25.49 -32.49 -20.49
C LYS A 904 26.96 -32.79 -20.75
N ALA A 905 27.56 -32.15 -21.76
CA ALA A 905 28.98 -32.23 -22.05
C ALA A 905 29.84 -31.34 -21.13
N ILE A 906 29.24 -30.62 -20.17
CA ILE A 906 29.94 -29.87 -19.12
C ILE A 906 29.84 -30.66 -17.80
N PRO A 907 30.97 -31.05 -17.18
CA PRO A 907 31.02 -31.71 -15.89
C PRO A 907 30.26 -30.96 -14.79
N GLN A 908 29.77 -31.70 -13.78
CA GLN A 908 28.97 -31.11 -12.69
C GLN A 908 29.79 -30.27 -11.71
N ASP A 909 31.11 -30.51 -11.65
CA ASP A 909 32.11 -29.82 -10.85
C ASP A 909 32.70 -28.57 -11.54
N SER A 910 32.26 -28.26 -12.75
CA SER A 910 32.65 -27.03 -13.46
C SER A 910 32.07 -25.78 -12.80
N HIS A 911 32.91 -24.76 -12.54
CA HIS A 911 32.47 -23.51 -11.91
C HIS A 911 31.54 -22.66 -12.81
N THR A 912 31.37 -23.02 -14.08
CA THR A 912 30.30 -22.50 -14.94
C THR A 912 28.90 -22.64 -14.34
N VAL A 913 28.73 -23.46 -13.28
CA VAL A 913 27.48 -23.57 -12.52
C VAL A 913 26.90 -22.21 -12.08
N ALA A 914 27.74 -21.20 -11.82
CA ALA A 914 27.30 -19.84 -11.46
C ALA A 914 26.43 -19.17 -12.54
N ILE A 915 26.55 -19.59 -13.81
CA ILE A 915 25.88 -18.98 -14.97
C ILE A 915 24.93 -19.96 -15.68
N GLN A 916 24.60 -21.10 -15.06
CA GLN A 916 23.77 -22.15 -15.68
C GLN A 916 22.27 -22.05 -15.36
N THR A 917 21.87 -21.33 -14.30
CA THR A 917 20.49 -21.37 -13.80
C THR A 917 19.46 -20.93 -14.84
N LEU A 918 19.68 -19.80 -15.52
CA LEU A 918 18.77 -19.31 -16.56
C LEU A 918 18.70 -20.27 -17.76
N VAL A 919 19.81 -20.91 -18.11
CA VAL A 919 19.86 -21.90 -19.20
C VAL A 919 18.96 -23.10 -18.88
N PHE A 920 19.06 -23.64 -17.66
CA PHE A 920 18.22 -24.75 -17.23
C PHE A 920 16.75 -24.37 -17.07
N LEU A 921 16.45 -23.16 -16.60
CA LEU A 921 15.08 -22.65 -16.48
C LEU A 921 14.43 -22.49 -17.86
N SER A 922 15.15 -21.89 -18.81
CA SER A 922 14.68 -21.65 -20.18
C SER A 922 14.47 -22.96 -20.94
N ALA A 923 15.50 -23.81 -21.04
CA ALA A 923 15.42 -25.08 -21.75
C ALA A 923 14.50 -26.10 -21.04
N GLY A 924 14.54 -26.17 -19.71
CA GLY A 924 13.71 -27.07 -18.91
C GLY A 924 12.22 -26.76 -19.03
N SER A 925 11.85 -25.47 -19.10
CA SER A 925 10.45 -25.06 -19.23
C SER A 925 9.84 -25.38 -20.61
N ALA A 926 10.66 -25.71 -21.62
CA ALA A 926 10.20 -26.14 -22.94
C ALA A 926 9.94 -27.66 -23.03
N LEU A 927 10.31 -28.45 -22.01
CA LEU A 927 10.11 -29.90 -21.98
C LEU A 927 8.63 -30.24 -21.75
N SER A 928 7.88 -30.46 -22.84
CA SER A 928 6.44 -30.72 -22.85
C SER A 928 6.08 -32.09 -23.42
N PHE A 929 5.05 -32.74 -22.85
CA PHE A 929 4.44 -33.96 -23.39
C PHE A 929 3.57 -33.72 -24.63
N TYR A 930 3.36 -32.48 -25.05
CA TYR A 930 2.59 -32.14 -26.25
C TYR A 930 3.32 -32.43 -27.57
N SER A 931 4.53 -32.99 -27.53
CA SER A 931 5.33 -33.32 -28.72
C SER A 931 5.16 -34.78 -29.15
N THR A 932 5.49 -35.10 -30.40
CA THR A 932 5.50 -36.48 -30.94
C THR A 932 6.65 -37.35 -30.40
N MET A 933 7.46 -36.81 -29.50
CA MET A 933 8.64 -37.47 -28.93
C MET A 933 8.25 -38.42 -27.79
N ASN A 934 8.99 -39.53 -27.62
CA ASN A 934 8.70 -40.52 -26.58
C ASN A 934 8.64 -39.86 -25.18
N PRO A 935 7.53 -39.99 -24.43
CA PRO A 935 7.39 -39.46 -23.07
C PRO A 935 8.53 -39.85 -22.11
N GLU A 936 9.11 -41.04 -22.28
CA GLU A 936 10.26 -41.49 -21.47
C GLU A 936 11.48 -40.59 -21.66
N THR A 937 11.73 -40.12 -22.89
CA THR A 937 12.86 -39.24 -23.19
C THR A 937 12.65 -37.85 -22.59
N ILE A 938 11.42 -37.34 -22.57
CA ILE A 938 11.08 -36.07 -21.91
C ILE A 938 11.28 -36.19 -20.40
N MET A 939 10.82 -37.28 -19.78
CA MET A 939 11.03 -37.54 -18.36
C MET A 939 12.51 -37.68 -17.98
N MET A 940 13.31 -38.33 -18.83
CA MET A 940 14.76 -38.40 -18.68
C MET A 940 15.40 -37.00 -18.64
N TRP A 941 15.02 -36.11 -19.56
CA TRP A 941 15.54 -34.75 -19.59
C TRP A 941 15.03 -33.91 -18.42
N ARG A 942 13.75 -34.00 -18.04
CA ARG A 942 13.22 -33.30 -16.85
C ARG A 942 13.95 -33.72 -15.58
N LYS A 943 14.22 -35.03 -15.43
CA LYS A 943 15.03 -35.56 -14.33
C LYS A 943 16.45 -35.00 -14.35
N TYR A 944 17.11 -35.00 -15.52
CA TYR A 944 18.44 -34.41 -15.68
C TYR A 944 18.48 -32.93 -15.26
N VAL A 945 17.50 -32.11 -15.69
CA VAL A 945 17.43 -30.69 -15.30
C VAL A 945 17.28 -30.52 -13.79
N MET A 946 16.39 -31.29 -13.16
CA MET A 946 16.19 -31.23 -11.70
C MET A 946 17.44 -31.66 -10.92
N GLU A 947 18.11 -32.73 -11.36
CA GLU A 947 19.36 -33.19 -10.75
C GLU A 947 20.45 -32.11 -10.87
N ARG A 948 20.55 -31.44 -12.02
CA ARG A 948 21.52 -30.34 -12.23
C ARG A 948 21.20 -29.12 -11.37
N LEU A 949 19.95 -28.69 -11.28
CA LEU A 949 19.55 -27.56 -10.43
C LEU A 949 19.78 -27.86 -8.95
N TYR A 950 19.43 -29.07 -8.48
CA TYR A 950 19.68 -29.48 -7.10
C TYR A 950 21.18 -29.56 -6.79
N LYS A 951 21.99 -30.06 -7.74
CA LYS A 951 23.45 -30.07 -7.59
C LYS A 951 24.04 -28.65 -7.58
N SER A 952 23.49 -27.75 -8.40
CA SER A 952 23.85 -26.33 -8.42
C SER A 952 23.54 -25.68 -7.07
N PHE A 953 22.37 -25.95 -6.51
CA PHE A 953 21.99 -25.53 -5.15
C PHE A 953 22.93 -26.08 -4.08
N GLN A 954 23.32 -27.36 -4.16
CA GLN A 954 24.28 -27.94 -3.20
C GLN A 954 25.68 -27.33 -3.28
N THR A 955 26.09 -26.91 -4.48
CA THR A 955 27.43 -26.35 -4.74
C THR A 955 27.48 -24.88 -4.32
N LEU A 956 26.51 -24.09 -4.78
CA LEU A 956 26.46 -22.65 -4.58
C LEU A 956 25.76 -22.24 -3.29
N LYS A 957 24.91 -23.11 -2.72
CA LYS A 957 24.21 -22.92 -1.44
C LYS A 957 23.34 -21.65 -1.37
N LEU A 958 22.82 -21.23 -2.52
CA LEU A 958 21.94 -20.07 -2.65
C LEU A 958 20.48 -20.49 -2.80
N GLN A 959 19.59 -19.96 -1.95
CA GLN A 959 18.15 -20.26 -2.00
C GLN A 959 17.50 -19.86 -3.33
N THR A 960 18.04 -18.88 -4.04
CA THR A 960 17.58 -18.45 -5.37
C THR A 960 17.58 -19.60 -6.39
N ILE A 961 18.57 -20.49 -6.33
CA ILE A 961 18.66 -21.65 -7.25
C ILE A 961 17.55 -22.68 -6.96
N SER A 962 17.13 -22.80 -5.69
CA SER A 962 15.99 -23.65 -5.31
C SER A 962 14.69 -23.18 -5.97
N ARG A 963 14.49 -21.86 -6.09
CA ARG A 963 13.28 -21.29 -6.68
C ARG A 963 13.14 -21.61 -8.16
N ALA A 964 14.23 -21.63 -8.92
CA ALA A 964 14.23 -22.06 -10.32
C ALA A 964 13.67 -23.49 -10.48
N ALA A 965 14.00 -24.40 -9.56
CA ALA A 965 13.47 -25.76 -9.55
C ALA A 965 11.95 -25.79 -9.24
N ASP A 966 11.48 -24.91 -8.36
CA ASP A 966 10.05 -24.80 -8.02
C ASP A 966 9.23 -24.19 -9.15
N ILE A 967 9.78 -23.21 -9.89
CA ILE A 967 9.17 -22.68 -11.11
C ILE A 967 8.96 -23.80 -12.13
N LEU A 968 10.00 -24.60 -12.42
CA LEU A 968 9.90 -25.70 -13.39
C LEU A 968 8.87 -26.75 -13.00
N LYS A 969 8.77 -27.13 -11.71
CA LYS A 969 7.74 -28.07 -11.24
C LYS A 969 6.33 -27.56 -11.56
N VAL A 970 6.07 -26.27 -11.32
CA VAL A 970 4.75 -25.66 -11.57
C VAL A 970 4.50 -25.53 -13.08
N VAL A 971 5.51 -25.14 -13.86
CA VAL A 971 5.41 -25.09 -15.33
C VAL A 971 5.02 -26.48 -15.87
N TRP A 972 5.74 -27.53 -15.50
CA TRP A 972 5.43 -28.88 -15.96
C TRP A 972 4.05 -29.35 -15.50
N LEU A 973 3.66 -29.08 -14.25
CA LEU A 973 2.34 -29.42 -13.74
C LEU A 973 1.21 -28.79 -14.57
N GLN A 974 1.33 -27.49 -14.87
CA GLN A 974 0.33 -26.77 -15.67
C GLN A 974 0.34 -27.23 -17.12
N MET A 975 1.52 -27.47 -17.71
CA MET A 975 1.64 -27.93 -19.10
C MET A 975 1.02 -29.32 -19.27
N ASP A 976 1.29 -30.23 -18.35
CA ASP A 976 0.80 -31.60 -18.39
C ASP A 976 -0.72 -31.66 -18.16
N SER A 977 -1.30 -30.76 -17.34
CA SER A 977 -2.76 -30.68 -17.17
C SER A 977 -3.49 -30.24 -18.44
N ILE A 978 -2.90 -29.34 -19.24
CA ILE A 978 -3.51 -28.89 -20.52
C ILE A 978 -3.56 -30.04 -21.53
N VAL A 979 -2.55 -30.93 -21.55
CA VAL A 979 -2.56 -32.12 -22.42
C VAL A 979 -3.77 -33.00 -22.12
N VAL A 980 -4.12 -33.19 -20.85
CA VAL A 980 -5.28 -33.99 -20.42
C VAL A 980 -6.60 -33.38 -20.88
N GLU A 981 -6.75 -32.04 -20.81
CA GLU A 981 -7.98 -31.35 -21.22
C GLU A 981 -8.11 -31.20 -22.75
N SER A 982 -6.99 -31.04 -23.48
CA SER A 982 -6.99 -30.87 -24.95
C SER A 982 -7.42 -32.13 -25.74
N LEU A 983 -7.36 -33.31 -25.11
CA LEU A 983 -7.99 -34.54 -25.63
C LEU A 983 -9.53 -34.46 -25.64
N SER A 984 -10.13 -33.48 -24.94
CA SER A 984 -11.58 -33.32 -24.78
C SER A 984 -12.17 -32.04 -25.37
N CYS A 985 -11.37 -30.99 -25.66
CA CYS A 985 -11.87 -29.74 -26.22
C CYS A 985 -10.85 -29.06 -27.16
N HIS A 986 -11.31 -28.70 -28.36
CA HIS A 986 -10.54 -28.00 -29.40
C HIS A 986 -10.35 -26.51 -29.05
N CYS A 987 -9.46 -26.19 -28.11
CA CYS A 987 -9.03 -24.82 -27.82
C CYS A 987 -7.51 -24.68 -28.04
N PRO A 988 -7.04 -24.20 -29.21
CA PRO A 988 -5.63 -23.90 -29.44
C PRO A 988 -5.33 -22.49 -28.91
N GLY A 989 -4.44 -22.33 -27.92
CA GLY A 989 -3.92 -20.99 -27.60
C GLY A 989 -3.23 -20.71 -26.26
N MET A 990 -3.21 -21.61 -25.27
CA MET A 990 -2.60 -21.30 -23.96
C MET A 990 -1.16 -21.83 -23.85
N HIS A 991 -0.17 -21.01 -24.24
CA HIS A 991 1.25 -21.31 -24.04
C HIS A 991 1.72 -20.87 -22.64
N ILE A 992 1.97 -21.84 -21.76
CA ILE A 992 2.56 -21.61 -20.44
C ILE A 992 4.05 -21.29 -20.59
N HIS A 993 4.49 -20.23 -19.90
CA HIS A 993 5.88 -19.80 -19.88
C HIS A 993 6.36 -19.63 -18.44
N TRP A 994 7.65 -19.82 -18.22
CA TRP A 994 8.20 -19.83 -16.86
C TRP A 994 8.16 -18.45 -16.19
N ILE A 995 8.36 -17.36 -16.94
CA ILE A 995 8.20 -15.97 -16.43
C ILE A 995 6.80 -15.77 -15.84
N ASP A 996 5.78 -16.31 -16.49
CA ASP A 996 4.41 -16.18 -16.03
C ASP A 996 4.21 -16.91 -14.70
N VAL A 997 4.71 -18.13 -14.61
CA VAL A 997 4.68 -18.93 -13.39
C VAL A 997 5.47 -18.28 -12.26
N MET A 998 6.63 -17.70 -12.58
CA MET A 998 7.48 -16.98 -11.62
C MET A 998 6.70 -15.81 -11.00
N VAL A 999 6.03 -15.00 -11.82
CA VAL A 999 5.20 -13.88 -11.36
C VAL A 999 3.97 -14.36 -10.57
N ASP A 1000 3.27 -15.38 -11.09
CA ASP A 1000 2.02 -15.87 -10.49
C ASP A 1000 2.26 -16.56 -9.13
N LYS A 1001 3.44 -17.17 -8.95
CA LYS A 1001 3.85 -17.85 -7.72
C LYS A 1001 4.71 -16.99 -6.80
N LYS A 1002 5.01 -15.74 -7.17
CA LYS A 1002 5.85 -14.81 -6.41
C LYS A 1002 7.25 -15.39 -6.12
N LEU A 1003 7.87 -15.98 -7.14
CA LEU A 1003 9.18 -16.64 -7.05
C LEU A 1003 10.32 -15.82 -7.65
N GLU A 1004 10.13 -14.52 -7.88
CA GLU A 1004 11.10 -13.63 -8.51
C GLU A 1004 12.42 -13.53 -7.73
N THR A 1005 13.58 -13.83 -8.35
CA THR A 1005 14.90 -13.39 -7.84
C THR A 1005 15.91 -13.10 -8.96
N ILE A 1006 17.00 -12.38 -8.64
CA ILE A 1006 18.08 -12.06 -9.60
C ILE A 1006 18.80 -13.33 -10.10
N LEU A 1007 18.78 -14.44 -9.36
CA LEU A 1007 19.47 -15.68 -9.75
C LEU A 1007 18.48 -16.84 -9.95
N GLY A 1008 17.20 -16.54 -10.18
CA GLY A 1008 16.08 -17.50 -10.25
C GLY A 1008 14.83 -16.95 -9.59
#